data_AF-A0A7W7KTX8-F1
#
_entry.id   AF-A0A7W7KTX8-F1
#
_cell.length_a   1.000
_cell.length_b   1.000
_cell.length_c   1.000
_cell.angle_alpha   90.00
_cell.angle_beta   90.00
_cell.angle_gamma   90.00
#
_symmetry.space_group_name_H-M   'P 1'
#
loop_
_entity.id
_entity.type
_entity.pdbx_description
1 polymer ?
#
loop_
_entity_poly.entity_id
_entity_poly.type
_entity_poly.pdbx_seq_one_letter_code
_entity_poly.pdbx_strand_id
1 'polypeptide(L)'
;MARIPEAELERLKSEVSLVRLVESQGHTLTRRGRDFVMACVFHEEKTPSLVISPGKNLYHCFGCGAAGSVIDWVMKTQGVSLPHAVQILRGDGALASTEKVGVTRSHARHLPSLAAGSGSVSDVEDAALLGSVVDYYHANLKQSPEALAYLESRGLVHPELIEHFRLGYANKTLTYRLPAGHTQAGRAMREQLQRLGVLRSTGHEHLNGCLVVPVIGLERSLLPEQAGRVMQVYGRRMQPNNKIPANQSRHLYLGTPLRGVWNEAALVGGGEVILCESLIDALTFWCAGLRNVITAYGVNGFTADHWQALKLHGTRRVIIAFDRDEPGDAAAATLGEELRGAGVEVFRLLFPQGLDANAFALQVDNPAQALGELLQRAVWEGAGIFAPAKMDQSELVVVSAEKIFAGAKISAGEESSFLAVVPQAVAPCESETVVASVAPLAPIPGALVDQSKSVVESFAENAQGDLLLVVADRNWRVRGWKKNLGPEQMRVNVQVRREASEKADSAYYVDSFDLYAAKARQGYLRQAAIELGVSEDVLKGDLGRLLLKLEGLQEAAISAALAPKNPAPVLSAEDEGAALNLLRAPDLLARIEADLSRCGVVGEASNLLAGYLAAVSRKLDQPLAVLIQSSSAAGKSSLMDAVLNLMPEEERIQYSAMTGQSLFYLGETDLQHRILAIAEEEGVRQAAYALKLLQSDGELTIASTGKDEATGNLVTKQYRVQGPVMLMLTTTAIDIDEELLNRCLVLTINESREQTEAIHAAQRRKQTLDGLLADAQKQSIIRLHQNAQRLLKPLAVVNPYADRLTFMSDKTRTRRDHMKYLTLIRSIALLHQHQRPIKQLEQQGQALRYIEATAADIALANRLAHDILGRTLDELPPQTRRLLGLLQEWTASQGVKIHDFRFSRRDVRAATGWGDTQLKIHLGRLLELEYLQLYRRGLSHEYSLMYDGNGGDQAHLMGLLDVSELSNESVRSGQSEERSGSGRGAVGGWSESLKASPGRAVADVAAEAVGLAEKPLFPGNKKSAPSLSSAAQVEG
;
A
#
# COMPACT_ATOMS: atom_id res chain seq x y z
N MET A 1 12.52 -13.36 22.97
CA MET A 1 11.46 -12.57 23.62
C MET A 1 11.80 -11.10 23.40
N ALA A 2 10.81 -10.22 23.21
CA ALA A 2 11.09 -8.79 23.31
C ALA A 2 11.50 -8.47 24.77
N ARG A 3 12.62 -7.76 24.94
CA ARG A 3 13.08 -7.29 26.25
C ARG A 3 12.31 -6.00 26.55
N ILE A 4 11.58 -5.96 27.67
CA ILE A 4 10.86 -4.75 28.09
C ILE A 4 11.88 -3.64 28.32
N PRO A 5 11.70 -2.43 27.73
CA PRO A 5 12.63 -1.32 27.94
C PRO A 5 12.73 -0.95 29.42
N GLU A 6 13.95 -0.77 29.91
CA GLU A 6 14.19 -0.44 31.33
C GLU A 6 13.57 0.93 31.70
N ALA A 7 13.60 1.88 30.77
CA ALA A 7 12.88 3.15 30.88
C ALA A 7 11.35 3.00 31.03
N GLU A 8 10.73 1.95 30.49
CA GLU A 8 9.29 1.69 30.68
C GLU A 8 9.01 1.10 32.08
N LEU A 9 9.92 0.29 32.61
CA LEU A 9 9.81 -0.21 33.98
C LEU A 9 9.91 0.94 34.99
N GLU A 10 10.88 1.85 34.82
CA GLU A 10 10.99 3.04 35.69
C GLU A 10 9.82 4.02 35.51
N ARG A 11 9.28 4.16 34.29
CA ARG A 11 8.06 4.92 34.04
C ARG A 11 6.87 4.36 34.82
N LEU A 12 6.62 3.04 34.76
CA LEU A 12 5.52 2.42 35.50
C LEU A 12 5.72 2.50 37.02
N LYS A 13 6.96 2.37 37.52
CA LYS A 13 7.30 2.54 38.94
C LYS A 13 7.05 3.96 39.48
N SER A 14 7.07 4.98 38.61
CA SER A 14 6.95 6.39 39.01
C SER A 14 5.58 7.01 38.72
N GLU A 15 4.93 6.67 37.59
CA GLU A 15 3.63 7.24 37.21
C GLU A 15 2.43 6.61 37.94
N VAL A 16 2.44 5.28 38.18
CA VAL A 16 1.29 4.56 38.73
C VAL A 16 1.30 4.62 40.26
N SER A 17 0.30 5.27 40.86
CA SER A 17 0.23 5.42 42.31
C SER A 17 -0.08 4.09 43.01
N LEU A 18 0.90 3.57 43.75
CA LEU A 18 0.76 2.34 44.56
C LEU A 18 -0.36 2.48 45.60
N VAL A 19 -0.52 3.67 46.20
CA VAL A 19 -1.61 3.95 47.16
C VAL A 19 -2.97 3.68 46.51
N ARG A 20 -3.25 4.30 45.35
CA ARG A 20 -4.53 4.10 44.64
C ARG A 20 -4.71 2.68 44.12
N LEU A 21 -3.63 2.01 43.68
CA LEU A 21 -3.69 0.62 43.26
C LEU A 21 -4.17 -0.28 44.40
N VAL A 22 -3.62 -0.08 45.60
CA VAL A 22 -3.99 -0.84 46.81
C VAL A 22 -5.42 -0.54 47.25
N GLU A 23 -5.84 0.73 47.18
CA GLU A 23 -7.24 1.13 47.42
C GLU A 23 -8.21 0.49 46.39
N SER A 24 -7.84 0.46 45.09
CA SER A 24 -8.66 -0.17 44.04
C SER A 24 -8.77 -1.70 44.17
N GLN A 25 -7.84 -2.32 44.89
CA GLN A 25 -7.87 -3.75 45.24
C GLN A 25 -8.70 -4.01 46.52
N GLY A 26 -9.37 -2.98 47.06
CA GLY A 26 -10.28 -3.08 48.20
C GLY A 26 -9.61 -3.06 49.57
N HIS A 27 -8.31 -2.73 49.64
CA HIS A 27 -7.58 -2.69 50.90
C HIS A 27 -7.72 -1.33 51.61
N THR A 28 -8.12 -1.35 52.88
CA THR A 28 -8.27 -0.14 53.70
C THR A 28 -6.92 0.35 54.22
N LEU A 29 -6.50 1.54 53.80
CA LEU A 29 -5.26 2.19 54.25
C LEU A 29 -5.50 3.15 55.41
N THR A 30 -4.68 3.06 56.46
CA THR A 30 -4.71 4.00 57.60
C THR A 30 -3.50 4.93 57.54
N ARG A 31 -3.73 6.24 57.50
CA ARG A 31 -2.64 7.24 57.41
C ARG A 31 -1.89 7.38 58.74
N ARG A 32 -0.57 7.24 58.72
CA ARG A 32 0.32 7.40 59.89
C ARG A 32 1.41 8.43 59.58
N GLY A 33 1.07 9.71 59.71
CA GLY A 33 1.96 10.83 59.38
C GLY A 33 2.05 11.06 57.87
N ARG A 34 3.24 10.81 57.29
CA ARG A 34 3.51 10.96 55.85
C ARG A 34 3.23 9.69 55.04
N ASP A 35 3.16 8.54 55.72
CA ASP A 35 3.00 7.21 55.12
C ASP A 35 1.61 6.63 55.43
N PHE A 36 1.24 5.54 54.74
CA PHE A 36 0.05 4.75 55.02
C PHE A 36 0.45 3.38 55.58
N VAL A 37 -0.44 2.78 56.39
CA VAL A 37 -0.22 1.47 57.01
C VAL A 37 -1.48 0.60 56.88
N MET A 38 -1.28 -0.69 56.65
CA MET A 38 -2.32 -1.71 56.59
C MET A 38 -1.83 -3.04 57.17
N ALA A 39 -2.75 -3.97 57.43
CA ALA A 39 -2.38 -5.36 57.66
C ALA A 39 -1.79 -5.95 56.36
N CYS A 40 -0.70 -6.70 56.48
CA CYS A 40 0.02 -7.29 55.36
C CYS A 40 -0.83 -8.31 54.59
N VAL A 41 -0.76 -8.27 53.26
CA VAL A 41 -1.41 -9.24 52.35
C VAL A 41 -0.54 -10.47 52.05
N PHE A 42 0.70 -10.50 52.54
CA PHE A 42 1.69 -11.55 52.27
C PHE A 42 1.91 -12.52 53.45
N HIS A 43 1.36 -12.23 54.63
CA HIS A 43 1.32 -13.13 55.79
C HIS A 43 0.19 -12.72 56.75
N GLU A 44 -0.30 -13.64 57.57
CA GLU A 44 -1.36 -13.37 58.54
C GLU A 44 -0.84 -12.58 59.75
N GLU A 45 -1.37 -11.37 59.97
CA GLU A 45 -1.11 -10.56 61.16
C GLU A 45 -2.39 -9.87 61.66
N LYS A 46 -2.46 -9.58 62.97
CA LYS A 46 -3.57 -8.83 63.59
C LYS A 46 -3.26 -7.34 63.81
N THR A 47 -2.01 -6.93 63.59
CA THR A 47 -1.49 -5.57 63.81
C THR A 47 -0.91 -5.04 62.50
N PRO A 48 -1.33 -3.88 61.99
CA PRO A 48 -0.81 -3.32 60.73
C PRO A 48 0.72 -3.11 60.74
N SER A 49 1.47 -3.93 59.99
CA SER A 49 2.93 -3.79 59.82
C SER A 49 3.38 -3.50 58.39
N LEU A 50 2.47 -3.52 57.40
CA LEU A 50 2.78 -3.14 56.03
C LEU A 50 2.64 -1.63 55.85
N VAL A 51 3.76 -0.96 55.57
CA VAL A 51 3.85 0.48 55.35
C VAL A 51 4.01 0.77 53.86
N ILE A 52 3.28 1.77 53.36
CA ILE A 52 3.37 2.29 51.98
C ILE A 52 3.80 3.76 52.07
N SER A 53 4.89 4.11 51.39
CA SER A 53 5.44 5.48 51.38
C SER A 53 5.10 6.20 50.08
N PRO A 54 4.12 7.13 50.05
CA PRO A 54 3.67 7.78 48.81
C PRO A 54 4.80 8.54 48.10
N GLY A 55 5.63 9.26 48.86
CA GLY A 55 6.77 10.02 48.33
C GLY A 55 7.95 9.18 47.82
N LYS A 56 7.86 7.84 47.88
CA LYS A 56 8.81 6.90 47.25
C LYS A 56 8.12 5.93 46.28
N ASN A 57 6.79 5.82 46.31
CA ASN A 57 5.97 4.83 45.61
C ASN A 57 6.38 3.35 45.87
N LEU A 58 6.88 3.07 47.09
CA LEU A 58 7.31 1.75 47.54
C LEU A 58 6.49 1.28 48.76
N TYR A 59 6.45 -0.04 48.97
CA TYR A 59 5.97 -0.67 50.21
C TYR A 59 7.09 -1.42 50.95
N HIS A 60 6.93 -1.57 52.26
CA HIS A 60 7.74 -2.41 53.12
C HIS A 60 6.93 -2.97 54.29
N CYS A 61 6.92 -4.29 54.47
CA CYS A 61 6.30 -4.98 55.60
C CYS A 61 7.31 -5.28 56.71
N PHE A 62 7.03 -4.78 57.92
CA PHE A 62 7.91 -4.99 59.07
C PHE A 62 7.70 -6.35 59.77
N GLY A 63 6.59 -7.05 59.52
CA GLY A 63 6.37 -8.42 60.01
C GLY A 63 7.11 -9.48 59.18
N CYS A 64 6.94 -9.47 57.85
CA CYS A 64 7.50 -10.52 56.97
C CYS A 64 8.63 -10.06 56.03
N GLY A 65 9.12 -8.82 56.15
CA GLY A 65 10.19 -8.27 55.30
C GLY A 65 9.81 -8.04 53.82
N ALA A 66 8.56 -8.28 53.43
CA ALA A 66 8.12 -8.12 52.05
C ALA A 66 8.15 -6.63 51.64
N ALA A 67 9.00 -6.29 50.68
CA ALA A 67 9.14 -4.95 50.12
C ALA A 67 9.13 -4.95 48.59
N GLY A 68 8.92 -3.77 47.98
CA GLY A 68 9.00 -3.59 46.53
C GLY A 68 8.31 -2.34 45.99
N SER A 69 8.29 -2.24 44.66
CA SER A 69 7.59 -1.22 43.88
C SER A 69 6.15 -1.62 43.53
N VAL A 70 5.44 -0.76 42.81
CA VAL A 70 4.11 -1.05 42.24
C VAL A 70 4.09 -2.29 41.34
N ILE A 71 5.19 -2.58 40.64
CA ILE A 71 5.32 -3.78 39.79
C ILE A 71 5.44 -5.03 40.67
N ASP A 72 6.30 -4.98 41.69
CA ASP A 72 6.50 -6.08 42.65
C ASP A 72 5.24 -6.35 43.48
N TRP A 73 4.42 -5.33 43.72
CA TRP A 73 3.11 -5.47 44.35
C TRP A 73 2.19 -6.33 43.47
N VAL A 74 1.96 -5.94 42.21
CA VAL A 74 1.11 -6.71 41.27
C VAL A 74 1.62 -8.13 41.08
N MET A 75 2.93 -8.32 40.89
CA MET A 75 3.53 -9.65 40.72
C MET A 75 3.22 -10.56 41.91
N LYS A 76 3.36 -10.08 43.15
CA LYS A 76 3.17 -10.89 44.36
C LYS A 76 1.69 -11.04 44.76
N THR A 77 0.86 -10.02 44.62
CA THR A 77 -0.57 -10.11 45.01
C THR A 77 -1.42 -10.87 43.99
N GLN A 78 -1.04 -10.85 42.70
CA GLN A 78 -1.80 -11.51 41.64
C GLN A 78 -1.14 -12.79 41.11
N GLY A 79 0.09 -13.11 41.55
CA GLY A 79 0.82 -14.31 41.14
C GLY A 79 1.30 -14.28 39.68
N VAL A 80 1.58 -13.08 39.16
CA VAL A 80 1.87 -12.86 37.72
C VAL A 80 3.34 -12.57 37.45
N SER A 81 3.82 -12.94 36.25
CA SER A 81 5.18 -12.65 35.82
C SER A 81 5.36 -11.18 35.42
N LEU A 82 6.62 -10.70 35.42
CA LEU A 82 6.96 -9.30 35.11
C LEU A 82 6.29 -8.73 33.84
N PRO A 83 6.26 -9.43 32.68
CA PRO A 83 5.57 -8.91 31.50
C PRO A 83 4.05 -8.78 31.67
N HIS A 84 3.43 -9.65 32.45
CA HIS A 84 2.01 -9.62 32.72
C HIS A 84 1.65 -8.51 33.72
N ALA A 85 2.47 -8.30 34.76
CA ALA A 85 2.34 -7.15 35.66
C ALA A 85 2.46 -5.81 34.91
N VAL A 86 3.44 -5.69 34.01
CA VAL A 86 3.59 -4.53 33.12
C VAL A 86 2.36 -4.34 32.23
N GLN A 87 1.80 -5.41 31.67
CA GLN A 87 0.61 -5.32 30.82
C GLN A 87 -0.66 -4.90 31.58
N ILE A 88 -0.82 -5.32 32.84
CA ILE A 88 -1.91 -4.89 33.73
C ILE A 88 -1.76 -3.40 34.06
N LEU A 89 -0.55 -2.98 34.49
CA LEU A 89 -0.26 -1.57 34.85
C LEU A 89 -0.34 -0.59 33.66
N ARG A 90 -0.22 -1.08 32.42
CA ARG A 90 -0.52 -0.31 31.19
C ARG A 90 -2.04 -0.09 30.96
N GLY A 91 -2.90 -0.96 31.50
CA GLY A 91 -4.35 -0.90 31.31
C GLY A 91 -5.06 0.06 32.27
N ASP A 92 -4.66 0.08 33.54
CA ASP A 92 -5.33 0.82 34.61
C ASP A 92 -4.98 2.33 34.65
N GLY A 93 -5.19 3.01 33.53
CA GLY A 93 -4.85 4.43 33.31
C GLY A 93 -5.55 5.47 34.20
N ALA A 94 -6.36 5.04 35.17
CA ALA A 94 -6.98 5.90 36.18
C ALA A 94 -6.08 6.17 37.41
N LEU A 95 -4.99 5.41 37.57
CA LEU A 95 -4.16 5.39 38.80
C LEU A 95 -3.00 6.40 38.80
N ALA A 96 -2.88 7.25 37.77
CA ALA A 96 -1.79 8.21 37.61
C ALA A 96 -1.76 9.29 38.72
N SER A 97 -0.54 9.70 39.10
CA SER A 97 -0.29 10.80 40.04
C SER A 97 -0.71 12.16 39.47
N THR A 98 -1.21 13.06 40.32
CA THR A 98 -1.83 14.32 39.90
C THR A 98 -0.85 15.49 39.85
N GLU A 99 -0.07 15.58 38.78
CA GLU A 99 0.50 16.84 38.31
C GLU A 99 0.50 16.90 36.78
N LYS A 100 0.36 18.10 36.20
CA LYS A 100 0.00 18.26 34.78
C LYS A 100 1.22 18.24 33.85
N VAL A 101 1.48 17.10 33.22
CA VAL A 101 2.26 17.02 31.98
C VAL A 101 1.40 16.37 30.90
N GLY A 102 1.23 17.06 29.76
CA GLY A 102 0.42 16.57 28.64
C GLY A 102 1.22 15.62 27.75
N VAL A 103 0.93 14.32 27.82
CA VAL A 103 1.40 13.32 26.86
C VAL A 103 0.23 12.85 26.02
N THR A 104 0.42 12.75 24.70
CA THR A 104 -0.61 12.33 23.74
C THR A 104 -1.03 10.87 23.97
N ARG A 105 -2.33 10.61 23.93
CA ARG A 105 -2.89 9.26 24.12
C ARG A 105 -2.53 8.36 22.94
N SER A 106 -1.74 7.31 23.17
CA SER A 106 -1.66 6.18 22.25
C SER A 106 -2.96 5.37 22.34
N HIS A 107 -3.74 5.33 21.26
CA HIS A 107 -5.02 4.63 21.22
C HIS A 107 -4.84 3.11 21.10
N ALA A 108 -4.44 2.45 22.20
CA ALA A 108 -4.63 1.02 22.37
C ALA A 108 -6.14 0.72 22.40
N ARG A 109 -6.74 0.44 21.24
CA ARG A 109 -8.19 0.21 21.10
C ARG A 109 -8.62 -0.94 22.02
N HIS A 110 -9.69 -0.72 22.77
CA HIS A 110 -10.14 -1.62 23.81
C HIS A 110 -10.79 -2.87 23.19
N LEU A 111 -10.01 -3.93 22.96
CA LEU A 111 -10.55 -5.23 22.57
C LEU A 111 -11.52 -5.76 23.65
N PRO A 112 -12.61 -6.44 23.25
CA PRO A 112 -13.66 -6.89 24.17
C PRO A 112 -13.15 -7.89 25.22
N SER A 113 -13.93 -8.02 26.30
CA SER A 113 -13.66 -8.96 27.39
C SER A 113 -14.31 -10.32 27.12
N LEU A 114 -13.64 -11.40 27.50
CA LEU A 114 -14.18 -12.77 27.42
C LEU A 114 -15.08 -13.04 28.63
N ALA A 115 -16.34 -12.57 28.58
CA ALA A 115 -17.32 -12.70 29.66
C ALA A 115 -18.77 -12.71 29.12
N ALA A 116 -19.69 -13.53 29.61
CA ALA A 116 -19.55 -14.72 30.45
C ALA A 116 -20.74 -15.67 30.24
N GLY A 117 -20.47 -16.97 30.02
CA GLY A 117 -21.50 -18.03 29.92
C GLY A 117 -21.77 -18.69 31.27
N SER A 118 -23.00 -19.16 31.49
CA SER A 118 -23.49 -19.60 32.81
C SER A 118 -23.71 -21.10 32.94
N GLY A 119 -22.62 -21.87 33.09
CA GLY A 119 -22.63 -23.10 33.88
C GLY A 119 -23.27 -24.36 33.27
N SER A 120 -23.54 -24.40 31.96
CA SER A 120 -24.05 -25.61 31.27
C SER A 120 -23.11 -26.09 30.17
N VAL A 121 -22.37 -27.19 30.40
CA VAL A 121 -21.45 -27.73 29.38
C VAL A 121 -22.25 -28.28 28.20
N SER A 122 -22.29 -27.52 27.10
CA SER A 122 -22.93 -27.86 25.83
C SER A 122 -22.01 -27.54 24.66
N ASP A 123 -22.10 -28.31 23.57
CA ASP A 123 -21.34 -28.08 22.34
C ASP A 123 -21.57 -26.66 21.76
N VAL A 124 -22.72 -26.06 22.07
CA VAL A 124 -23.09 -24.68 21.68
C VAL A 124 -22.24 -23.63 22.42
N GLU A 125 -22.08 -23.76 23.73
CA GLU A 125 -21.23 -22.86 24.53
C GLU A 125 -19.74 -23.03 24.17
N ASP A 126 -19.32 -24.27 23.89
CA ASP A 126 -17.97 -24.58 23.44
C ASP A 126 -17.64 -23.96 22.07
N ALA A 127 -18.53 -24.09 21.09
CA ALA A 127 -18.34 -23.50 19.76
C ALA A 127 -18.37 -21.96 19.80
N ALA A 128 -19.16 -21.36 20.69
CA ALA A 128 -19.16 -19.92 20.93
C ALA A 128 -17.86 -19.43 21.59
N LEU A 129 -17.29 -20.21 22.52
CA LEU A 129 -15.99 -19.93 23.13
C LEU A 129 -14.84 -20.09 22.12
N LEU A 130 -14.88 -21.11 21.24
CA LEU A 130 -13.94 -21.25 20.14
C LEU A 130 -14.03 -20.07 19.16
N GLY A 131 -15.23 -19.61 18.80
CA GLY A 131 -15.43 -18.38 18.03
C GLY A 131 -14.77 -17.16 18.70
N SER A 132 -15.00 -16.97 19.99
CA SER A 132 -14.40 -15.88 20.78
C SER A 132 -12.87 -15.93 20.83
N VAL A 133 -12.28 -17.14 20.84
CA VAL A 133 -10.84 -17.36 20.76
C VAL A 133 -10.29 -17.05 19.35
N VAL A 134 -11.02 -17.44 18.30
CA VAL A 134 -10.68 -17.13 16.91
C VAL A 134 -10.71 -15.62 16.67
N ASP A 135 -11.77 -14.92 17.11
CA ASP A 135 -11.89 -13.47 16.97
C ASP A 135 -10.75 -12.74 17.73
N TYR A 136 -10.31 -13.27 18.87
CA TYR A 136 -9.13 -12.76 19.58
C TYR A 136 -7.83 -12.94 18.79
N TYR A 137 -7.57 -14.14 18.26
CA TYR A 137 -6.39 -14.39 17.42
C TYR A 137 -6.45 -13.58 16.12
N HIS A 138 -7.62 -13.42 15.50
CA HIS A 138 -7.83 -12.59 14.31
C HIS A 138 -7.49 -11.12 14.56
N ALA A 139 -7.94 -10.56 15.69
CA ALA A 139 -7.55 -9.23 16.13
C ALA A 139 -6.03 -9.08 16.38
N ASN A 140 -5.37 -10.12 16.91
CA ASN A 140 -3.92 -10.12 17.11
C ASN A 140 -3.15 -10.09 15.78
N LEU A 141 -3.58 -10.84 14.75
CA LEU A 141 -2.88 -10.91 13.47
C LEU A 141 -2.82 -9.55 12.78
N LYS A 142 -3.94 -8.83 12.75
CA LYS A 142 -4.03 -7.45 12.22
C LYS A 142 -3.13 -6.45 12.95
N GLN A 143 -2.66 -6.80 14.15
CA GLN A 143 -1.80 -5.98 15.01
C GLN A 143 -0.35 -6.50 15.11
N SER A 144 0.00 -7.57 14.38
CA SER A 144 1.28 -8.27 14.51
C SER A 144 2.05 -8.27 13.18
N PRO A 145 2.98 -7.33 12.94
CA PRO A 145 3.79 -7.28 11.72
C PRO A 145 4.54 -8.58 11.42
N GLU A 146 4.96 -9.31 12.47
CA GLU A 146 5.59 -10.63 12.36
C GLU A 146 4.68 -11.73 11.79
N ALA A 147 3.34 -11.60 11.91
CA ALA A 147 2.37 -12.50 11.29
C ALA A 147 2.03 -12.11 9.85
N LEU A 148 1.97 -10.80 9.56
CA LEU A 148 1.76 -10.29 8.20
C LEU A 148 2.95 -10.62 7.29
N ALA A 149 4.18 -10.38 7.77
CA ALA A 149 5.40 -10.77 7.05
C ALA A 149 5.54 -12.30 6.85
N TYR A 150 4.95 -13.12 7.75
CA TYR A 150 4.90 -14.56 7.53
C TYR A 150 3.97 -14.94 6.37
N LEU A 151 2.78 -14.32 6.27
CA LEU A 151 1.87 -14.51 5.14
C LEU A 151 2.54 -14.07 3.83
N GLU A 152 3.19 -12.91 3.82
CA GLU A 152 3.96 -12.40 2.69
C GLU A 152 5.08 -13.37 2.25
N SER A 153 5.89 -13.88 3.19
CA SER A 153 6.92 -14.89 2.90
C SER A 153 6.39 -16.27 2.46
N ARG A 154 5.08 -16.49 2.49
CA ARG A 154 4.38 -17.67 1.92
C ARG A 154 3.53 -17.32 0.69
N GLY A 155 3.60 -16.09 0.17
CA GLY A 155 2.79 -15.64 -0.98
C GLY A 155 1.29 -15.51 -0.68
N LEU A 156 0.87 -15.58 0.58
CA LEU A 156 -0.53 -15.59 1.01
C LEU A 156 -1.04 -14.16 1.23
N VAL A 157 -0.93 -13.32 0.19
CA VAL A 157 -1.12 -11.86 0.24
C VAL A 157 -2.45 -11.35 -0.33
N HIS A 158 -3.37 -12.24 -0.71
CA HIS A 158 -4.66 -11.85 -1.31
C HIS A 158 -5.47 -10.96 -0.32
N PRO A 159 -5.95 -9.76 -0.71
CA PRO A 159 -6.52 -8.78 0.24
C PRO A 159 -7.67 -9.32 1.10
N GLU A 160 -8.62 -10.02 0.48
CA GLU A 160 -9.77 -10.63 1.17
C GLU A 160 -9.40 -11.74 2.17
N LEU A 161 -8.23 -12.36 2.06
CA LEU A 161 -7.90 -13.65 2.69
C LEU A 161 -8.09 -13.61 4.21
N ILE A 162 -7.50 -12.59 4.86
CA ILE A 162 -7.47 -12.43 6.31
C ILE A 162 -8.88 -12.27 6.88
N GLU A 163 -9.72 -11.47 6.22
CA GLU A 163 -11.10 -11.20 6.65
C GLU A 163 -12.01 -12.40 6.35
N HIS A 164 -11.97 -12.90 5.12
CA HIS A 164 -12.87 -13.96 4.62
C HIS A 164 -12.76 -15.25 5.45
N PHE A 165 -11.53 -15.70 5.73
CA PHE A 165 -11.30 -16.91 6.54
C PHE A 165 -11.00 -16.60 8.02
N ARG A 166 -11.10 -15.34 8.46
CA ARG A 166 -10.76 -14.89 9.83
C ARG A 166 -9.40 -15.41 10.32
N LEU A 167 -8.35 -15.27 9.51
CA LEU A 167 -7.00 -15.71 9.91
C LEU A 167 -6.52 -14.92 11.13
N GLY A 168 -5.85 -15.63 12.05
CA GLY A 168 -5.40 -15.10 13.34
C GLY A 168 -3.97 -15.47 13.72
N TYR A 169 -3.51 -14.96 14.86
CA TYR A 169 -2.16 -15.21 15.38
C TYR A 169 -2.19 -15.46 16.90
N ALA A 170 -1.63 -16.62 17.30
CA ALA A 170 -1.54 -17.05 18.69
C ALA A 170 -0.24 -16.56 19.35
N ASN A 171 -0.24 -15.29 19.74
CA ASN A 171 0.91 -14.53 20.25
C ASN A 171 1.21 -14.71 21.76
N LYS A 172 0.65 -15.72 22.44
CA LYS A 172 0.82 -16.03 23.88
C LYS A 172 0.04 -15.14 24.86
N THR A 173 -0.84 -14.25 24.38
CA THR A 173 -1.52 -13.27 25.24
C THR A 173 -2.99 -13.62 25.57
N LEU A 174 -3.54 -14.74 25.09
CA LEU A 174 -4.94 -15.13 25.36
C LEU A 174 -5.20 -15.26 26.86
N THR A 175 -4.23 -15.82 27.59
CA THR A 175 -4.33 -16.02 29.05
C THR A 175 -4.43 -14.72 29.85
N TYR A 176 -4.07 -13.56 29.27
CA TYR A 176 -4.21 -12.23 29.86
C TYR A 176 -5.62 -11.63 29.68
N ARG A 177 -6.49 -12.27 28.88
CA ARG A 177 -7.89 -11.87 28.68
C ARG A 177 -8.90 -12.72 29.46
N LEU A 178 -8.44 -13.80 30.08
CA LEU A 178 -9.27 -14.68 30.91
C LEU A 178 -9.39 -14.11 32.34
N PRO A 179 -10.54 -14.24 33.03
CA PRO A 179 -10.69 -13.82 34.42
C PRO A 179 -9.60 -14.38 35.34
N ALA A 180 -9.28 -13.69 36.45
CA ALA A 180 -8.14 -14.05 37.30
C ALA A 180 -8.22 -15.50 37.83
N GLY A 181 -7.10 -16.24 37.78
CA GLY A 181 -7.07 -17.69 37.95
C GLY A 181 -7.48 -18.24 39.32
N HIS A 182 -7.54 -17.40 40.35
CA HIS A 182 -8.08 -17.78 41.67
C HIS A 182 -9.63 -17.76 41.70
N THR A 183 -10.28 -17.01 40.81
CA THR A 183 -11.76 -16.92 40.75
C THR A 183 -12.38 -18.21 40.24
N GLN A 184 -13.65 -18.47 40.59
CA GLN A 184 -14.38 -19.63 40.09
C GLN A 184 -14.57 -19.59 38.57
N ALA A 185 -14.96 -18.43 38.03
CA ALA A 185 -15.10 -18.21 36.58
C ALA A 185 -13.76 -18.38 35.83
N GLY A 186 -12.65 -17.88 36.41
CA GLY A 186 -11.31 -18.01 35.85
C GLY A 186 -10.79 -19.46 35.84
N ARG A 187 -11.23 -20.31 36.77
CA ARG A 187 -10.94 -21.75 36.76
C ARG A 187 -11.75 -22.47 35.70
N ALA A 188 -13.08 -22.36 35.76
CA ALA A 188 -13.99 -23.02 34.82
C ALA A 188 -13.66 -22.70 33.35
N MET A 189 -13.36 -21.44 33.03
CA MET A 189 -12.99 -21.04 31.66
C MET A 189 -11.62 -21.62 31.23
N ARG A 190 -10.66 -21.81 32.13
CA ARG A 190 -9.37 -22.46 31.81
C ARG A 190 -9.53 -23.96 31.63
N GLU A 191 -10.34 -24.61 32.47
CA GLU A 191 -10.70 -26.03 32.35
C GLU A 191 -11.44 -26.30 31.02
N GLN A 192 -12.37 -25.43 30.63
CA GLN A 192 -13.06 -25.51 29.34
C GLN A 192 -12.10 -25.33 28.16
N LEU A 193 -11.23 -24.32 28.17
CA LEU A 193 -10.21 -24.10 27.13
C LEU A 193 -9.15 -25.21 27.09
N GLN A 194 -8.90 -25.92 28.19
CA GLN A 194 -8.05 -27.12 28.23
C GLN A 194 -8.75 -28.33 27.61
N ARG A 195 -10.03 -28.56 27.92
CA ARG A 195 -10.84 -29.63 27.29
C ARG A 195 -11.00 -29.41 25.78
N LEU A 196 -11.09 -28.16 25.35
CA LEU A 196 -11.10 -27.76 23.93
C LEU A 196 -9.70 -27.74 23.28
N GLY A 197 -8.64 -28.09 24.00
CA GLY A 197 -7.27 -28.15 23.46
C GLY A 197 -6.65 -26.81 23.06
N VAL A 198 -7.28 -25.68 23.39
CA VAL A 198 -6.75 -24.32 23.16
C VAL A 198 -5.62 -24.02 24.14
N LEU A 199 -5.77 -24.44 25.39
CA LEU A 199 -4.74 -24.42 26.43
C LEU A 199 -4.24 -25.84 26.70
N ARG A 200 -2.95 -25.96 27.02
CA ARG A 200 -2.36 -27.21 27.53
C ARG A 200 -2.55 -27.32 29.04
N SER A 201 -2.29 -28.50 29.60
CA SER A 201 -2.30 -28.75 31.06
C SER A 201 -1.41 -27.78 31.85
N THR A 202 -0.32 -27.28 31.25
CA THR A 202 0.57 -26.25 31.79
C THR A 202 -0.01 -24.83 31.78
N GLY A 203 -1.26 -24.63 31.33
CA GLY A 203 -1.91 -23.33 31.19
C GLY A 203 -1.43 -22.49 30.00
N HIS A 204 -0.45 -22.97 29.23
CA HIS A 204 0.03 -22.28 28.03
C HIS A 204 -0.82 -22.64 26.79
N GLU A 205 -1.07 -21.64 25.94
CA GLU A 205 -1.66 -21.82 24.59
C GLU A 205 -0.98 -22.97 23.83
N HIS A 206 -1.80 -23.79 23.16
CA HIS A 206 -1.37 -24.92 22.34
C HIS A 206 -0.80 -24.45 20.99
N LEU A 207 -1.58 -23.66 20.24
CA LEU A 207 -1.22 -23.09 18.92
C LEU A 207 -0.19 -21.94 18.99
N ASN A 208 0.48 -21.79 20.13
CA ASN A 208 1.47 -20.75 20.44
C ASN A 208 2.54 -20.56 19.34
N GLY A 209 2.62 -19.34 18.78
CA GLY A 209 3.54 -18.99 17.70
C GLY A 209 3.10 -19.48 16.31
N CYS A 210 1.81 -19.75 16.13
CA CYS A 210 1.23 -20.16 14.85
C CYS A 210 0.33 -19.07 14.24
N LEU A 211 0.35 -19.02 12.91
CA LEU A 211 -0.75 -18.52 12.09
C LEU A 211 -1.94 -19.47 12.31
N VAL A 212 -3.11 -18.92 12.63
CA VAL A 212 -4.32 -19.64 13.03
C VAL A 212 -5.39 -19.49 11.95
N VAL A 213 -6.11 -20.57 11.64
CA VAL A 213 -7.29 -20.52 10.76
C VAL A 213 -8.43 -21.35 11.37
N PRO A 214 -9.65 -20.80 11.51
CA PRO A 214 -10.83 -21.57 11.93
C PRO A 214 -11.25 -22.58 10.85
N VAL A 215 -11.81 -23.70 11.31
CA VAL A 215 -12.54 -24.67 10.48
C VAL A 215 -13.99 -24.65 10.92
N ILE A 216 -14.92 -24.52 9.98
CA ILE A 216 -16.35 -24.31 10.25
C ILE A 216 -17.21 -25.54 9.99
N GLY A 217 -18.31 -25.67 10.73
CA GLY A 217 -19.34 -26.67 10.49
C GLY A 217 -20.24 -26.29 9.31
N LEU A 218 -20.68 -27.30 8.55
CA LEU A 218 -21.39 -27.12 7.27
C LEU A 218 -22.68 -26.28 7.44
N GLU A 219 -22.90 -25.29 6.58
CA GLU A 219 -24.08 -24.41 6.61
C GLU A 219 -25.39 -25.21 6.49
N ARG A 220 -25.34 -26.31 5.72
CA ARG A 220 -26.46 -27.23 5.48
C ARG A 220 -26.32 -28.55 6.25
N SER A 221 -25.64 -28.53 7.40
CA SER A 221 -25.48 -29.69 8.28
C SER A 221 -26.82 -30.32 8.68
N LEU A 222 -26.83 -31.63 8.86
CA LEU A 222 -27.93 -32.38 9.50
C LEU A 222 -28.11 -32.02 10.99
N LEU A 223 -27.15 -31.29 11.56
CA LEU A 223 -27.14 -30.75 12.92
C LEU A 223 -27.10 -29.21 12.83
N PRO A 224 -28.26 -28.52 12.78
CA PRO A 224 -28.34 -27.06 12.60
C PRO A 224 -27.57 -26.27 13.67
N GLU A 225 -27.43 -26.82 14.87
CA GLU A 225 -26.64 -26.28 15.97
C GLU A 225 -25.12 -26.32 15.75
N GLN A 226 -24.64 -26.80 14.60
CA GLN A 226 -23.22 -26.80 14.22
C GLN A 226 -22.95 -25.92 12.97
N ALA A 227 -23.98 -25.47 12.26
CA ALA A 227 -23.85 -24.72 11.01
C ALA A 227 -23.15 -23.36 11.20
N GLY A 228 -22.11 -23.08 10.38
CA GLY A 228 -21.33 -21.84 10.39
C GLY A 228 -20.47 -21.60 11.64
N ARG A 229 -20.47 -22.53 12.60
CA ARG A 229 -19.75 -22.40 13.88
C ARG A 229 -18.33 -22.95 13.77
N VAL A 230 -17.42 -22.47 14.62
CA VAL A 230 -16.04 -22.98 14.68
C VAL A 230 -16.04 -24.36 15.33
N MET A 231 -15.68 -25.39 14.57
CA MET A 231 -15.70 -26.79 14.99
C MET A 231 -14.30 -27.34 15.31
N GLN A 232 -13.27 -26.75 14.72
CA GLN A 232 -11.86 -27.10 14.87
C GLN A 232 -11.01 -25.85 14.51
N VAL A 233 -9.74 -25.80 14.95
CA VAL A 233 -8.86 -24.66 14.68
C VAL A 233 -7.47 -25.16 14.26
N TYR A 234 -7.07 -24.79 13.04
CA TYR A 234 -5.75 -25.06 12.47
C TYR A 234 -4.70 -24.06 12.98
N GLY A 235 -3.46 -24.52 13.15
CA GLY A 235 -2.30 -23.69 13.46
C GLY A 235 -1.06 -24.08 12.64
N ARG A 236 -0.59 -23.20 11.74
CA ARG A 236 0.71 -23.31 11.07
C ARG A 236 1.79 -22.61 11.88
N ARG A 237 2.80 -23.37 12.34
CA ARG A 237 3.97 -22.78 13.03
C ARG A 237 4.70 -21.79 12.12
N MET A 238 4.93 -20.57 12.62
CA MET A 238 5.60 -19.50 11.86
C MET A 238 7.13 -19.53 11.96
N GLN A 239 7.69 -20.44 12.76
CA GLN A 239 9.13 -20.55 12.95
C GLN A 239 9.80 -21.21 11.72
N PRO A 240 10.99 -20.76 11.29
CA PRO A 240 11.76 -21.43 10.25
C PRO A 240 12.00 -22.91 10.57
N ASN A 241 11.99 -23.76 9.54
CA ASN A 241 12.06 -25.22 9.67
C ASN A 241 13.23 -25.71 10.56
N ASN A 242 14.40 -25.05 10.48
CA ASN A 242 15.58 -25.38 11.28
C ASN A 242 15.48 -25.01 12.78
N LYS A 243 14.40 -24.36 13.22
CA LYS A 243 14.10 -24.05 14.63
C LYS A 243 12.95 -24.87 15.21
N ILE A 244 12.25 -25.65 14.38
CA ILE A 244 11.23 -26.61 14.81
C ILE A 244 11.94 -27.96 14.98
N PRO A 245 11.95 -28.58 16.18
CA PRO A 245 12.54 -29.90 16.37
C PRO A 245 11.87 -30.94 15.46
N ALA A 246 12.65 -31.86 14.88
CA ALA A 246 12.19 -32.81 13.87
C ALA A 246 11.03 -33.73 14.35
N ASN A 247 10.84 -33.88 15.66
CA ASN A 247 9.73 -34.60 16.27
C ASN A 247 8.48 -33.75 16.55
N GLN A 248 8.39 -32.52 16.04
CA GLN A 248 7.23 -31.64 16.19
C GLN A 248 6.62 -31.24 14.85
N SER A 249 5.33 -31.53 14.67
CA SER A 249 4.60 -31.13 13.47
C SER A 249 4.58 -29.60 13.28
N ARG A 250 4.71 -29.17 12.01
CA ARG A 250 4.50 -27.80 11.53
C ARG A 250 3.02 -27.42 11.47
N HIS A 251 2.15 -28.42 11.36
CA HIS A 251 0.68 -28.33 11.26
C HIS A 251 0.08 -28.82 12.57
N LEU A 252 -0.60 -27.93 13.29
CA LEU A 252 -1.27 -28.24 14.55
C LEU A 252 -2.79 -28.12 14.35
N TYR A 253 -3.52 -28.94 15.09
CA TYR A 253 -4.95 -28.82 15.32
C TYR A 253 -5.18 -28.88 16.84
N LEU A 254 -6.37 -28.51 17.30
CA LEU A 254 -6.76 -28.69 18.70
C LEU A 254 -6.87 -30.20 19.04
N GLY A 255 -6.77 -30.54 20.33
CA GLY A 255 -6.86 -31.94 20.80
C GLY A 255 -8.25 -32.58 20.66
N THR A 256 -9.24 -31.84 20.17
CA THR A 256 -10.57 -32.36 19.81
C THR A 256 -10.52 -33.09 18.45
N PRO A 257 -11.47 -34.00 18.16
CA PRO A 257 -11.57 -34.64 16.84
C PRO A 257 -11.59 -33.63 15.68
N LEU A 258 -11.05 -34.03 14.53
CA LEU A 258 -11.09 -33.24 13.30
C LEU A 258 -12.54 -33.21 12.76
N ARG A 259 -13.13 -32.01 12.69
CA ARG A 259 -14.50 -31.75 12.24
C ARG A 259 -14.59 -30.44 11.48
N GLY A 260 -15.64 -30.29 10.67
CA GLY A 260 -15.89 -29.18 9.77
C GLY A 260 -15.14 -29.28 8.44
N VAL A 261 -15.44 -28.34 7.55
CA VAL A 261 -14.79 -28.16 6.24
C VAL A 261 -14.44 -26.68 6.11
N TRP A 262 -13.19 -26.37 5.76
CA TRP A 262 -12.66 -25.01 5.82
C TRP A 262 -13.29 -24.04 4.80
N ASN A 263 -13.60 -24.52 3.59
CA ASN A 263 -14.15 -23.72 2.49
C ASN A 263 -15.31 -24.47 1.81
N GLU A 264 -16.44 -24.65 2.49
CA GLU A 264 -17.63 -25.30 1.92
C GLU A 264 -18.12 -24.60 0.63
N ALA A 265 -17.93 -23.27 0.54
CA ALA A 265 -18.31 -22.48 -0.64
C ALA A 265 -17.66 -22.97 -1.94
N ALA A 266 -16.48 -23.59 -1.90
CA ALA A 266 -15.83 -24.23 -3.06
C ALA A 266 -16.65 -25.37 -3.69
N LEU A 267 -17.60 -25.96 -2.95
CA LEU A 267 -18.47 -27.04 -3.40
C LEU A 267 -19.80 -26.55 -3.97
N VAL A 268 -20.17 -25.28 -3.72
CA VAL A 268 -21.50 -24.75 -4.05
C VAL A 268 -21.58 -24.42 -5.54
N GLY A 269 -22.36 -25.21 -6.28
CA GLY A 269 -22.60 -25.01 -7.72
C GLY A 269 -21.48 -25.51 -8.65
N GLY A 270 -20.28 -25.76 -8.12
CA GLY A 270 -19.17 -26.39 -8.82
C GLY A 270 -19.35 -27.91 -8.93
N GLY A 271 -19.14 -28.47 -10.13
CA GLY A 271 -19.07 -29.92 -10.32
C GLY A 271 -17.73 -30.55 -9.95
N GLU A 272 -16.69 -29.72 -9.77
CA GLU A 272 -15.28 -30.09 -9.65
C GLU A 272 -14.63 -29.28 -8.51
N VAL A 273 -13.88 -29.97 -7.64
CA VAL A 273 -13.16 -29.35 -6.52
C VAL A 273 -11.71 -29.82 -6.45
N ILE A 274 -10.80 -28.91 -6.12
CA ILE A 274 -9.40 -29.20 -5.80
C ILE A 274 -9.31 -29.60 -4.32
N LEU A 275 -8.60 -30.69 -4.01
CA LEU A 275 -8.42 -31.19 -2.66
C LEU A 275 -6.92 -31.24 -2.32
N CYS A 276 -6.45 -30.25 -1.56
CA CYS A 276 -5.07 -30.19 -1.07
C CYS A 276 -4.86 -31.04 0.18
N GLU A 277 -3.61 -31.43 0.48
CA GLU A 277 -3.30 -32.10 1.75
C GLU A 277 -3.41 -31.13 2.94
N SER A 278 -2.94 -29.90 2.74
CA SER A 278 -2.73 -28.93 3.81
C SER A 278 -3.45 -27.60 3.54
N LEU A 279 -3.92 -26.97 4.62
CA LEU A 279 -4.67 -25.72 4.56
C LEU A 279 -3.84 -24.57 3.99
N ILE A 280 -2.50 -24.60 4.13
CA ILE A 280 -1.60 -23.60 3.52
C ILE A 280 -1.58 -23.73 1.99
N ASP A 281 -1.74 -24.94 1.48
CA ASP A 281 -1.73 -25.25 0.05
C ASP A 281 -3.09 -24.93 -0.57
N ALA A 282 -4.19 -25.21 0.14
CA ALA A 282 -5.51 -24.72 -0.22
C ALA A 282 -5.61 -23.18 -0.21
N LEU A 283 -5.03 -22.51 0.80
CA LEU A 283 -4.89 -21.04 0.81
C LEU A 283 -4.06 -20.54 -0.39
N THR A 284 -3.08 -21.32 -0.87
CA THR A 284 -2.24 -20.96 -2.03
C THR A 284 -3.05 -20.98 -3.32
N PHE A 285 -3.78 -22.07 -3.60
CA PHE A 285 -4.69 -22.13 -4.75
C PHE A 285 -5.75 -21.02 -4.69
N TRP A 286 -6.31 -20.75 -3.50
CA TRP A 286 -7.31 -19.69 -3.33
C TRP A 286 -6.73 -18.29 -3.59
N CYS A 287 -5.52 -17.99 -3.10
CA CYS A 287 -4.81 -16.74 -3.40
C CYS A 287 -4.47 -16.60 -4.89
N ALA A 288 -4.21 -17.74 -5.56
CA ALA A 288 -3.97 -17.84 -6.99
C ALA A 288 -5.26 -17.74 -7.85
N GLY A 289 -6.41 -17.42 -7.26
CA GLY A 289 -7.70 -17.26 -7.93
C GLY A 289 -8.49 -18.56 -8.14
N LEU A 290 -7.89 -19.72 -7.82
CA LEU A 290 -8.48 -21.05 -8.00
C LEU A 290 -9.34 -21.39 -6.78
N ARG A 291 -10.47 -20.68 -6.67
CA ARG A 291 -11.33 -20.63 -5.47
C ARG A 291 -12.12 -21.91 -5.18
N ASN A 292 -12.25 -22.84 -6.12
CA ASN A 292 -12.89 -24.16 -5.95
C ASN A 292 -11.96 -25.16 -5.23
N VAL A 293 -11.36 -24.75 -4.11
CA VAL A 293 -10.38 -25.55 -3.35
C VAL A 293 -10.79 -25.78 -1.90
N ILE A 294 -10.66 -27.03 -1.47
CA ILE A 294 -10.76 -27.49 -0.08
C ILE A 294 -9.45 -28.18 0.34
N THR A 295 -9.35 -28.53 1.62
CA THR A 295 -8.17 -29.18 2.19
C THR A 295 -8.60 -30.40 2.99
N ALA A 296 -7.83 -31.49 2.89
CA ALA A 296 -7.74 -32.47 3.96
C ALA A 296 -6.98 -31.88 5.16
N TYR A 297 -6.84 -32.64 6.24
CA TYR A 297 -6.09 -32.23 7.42
C TYR A 297 -4.76 -33.00 7.57
N GLY A 298 -3.98 -33.07 6.48
CA GLY A 298 -2.83 -33.98 6.31
C GLY A 298 -3.22 -35.28 5.57
N VAL A 299 -2.23 -36.11 5.22
CA VAL A 299 -2.39 -37.40 4.51
C VAL A 299 -3.61 -38.24 4.92
N ASN A 300 -3.86 -38.38 6.23
CA ASN A 300 -4.96 -39.18 6.80
C ASN A 300 -6.11 -38.29 7.37
N GLY A 301 -6.20 -37.04 6.89
CA GLY A 301 -7.07 -36.00 7.44
C GLY A 301 -8.38 -35.79 6.69
N PHE A 302 -8.77 -36.69 5.78
CA PHE A 302 -10.06 -36.63 5.09
C PHE A 302 -11.16 -37.21 5.99
N THR A 303 -12.10 -36.37 6.43
CA THR A 303 -13.07 -36.74 7.49
C THR A 303 -14.47 -37.08 6.95
N ALA A 304 -15.31 -37.65 7.80
CA ALA A 304 -16.73 -37.90 7.51
C ALA A 304 -17.47 -36.62 7.07
N ASP A 305 -17.10 -35.46 7.60
CA ASP A 305 -17.71 -34.17 7.28
C ASP A 305 -17.38 -33.74 5.82
N HIS A 306 -16.20 -34.11 5.31
CA HIS A 306 -15.88 -33.93 3.88
C HIS A 306 -16.72 -34.86 3.01
N TRP A 307 -16.83 -36.13 3.40
CA TRP A 307 -17.71 -37.10 2.73
C TRP A 307 -19.18 -36.64 2.71
N GLN A 308 -19.65 -35.99 3.77
CA GLN A 308 -20.97 -35.39 3.84
C GLN A 308 -21.08 -34.19 2.89
N ALA A 309 -20.10 -33.28 2.88
CA ALA A 309 -20.10 -32.10 2.03
C ALA A 309 -20.10 -32.44 0.53
N LEU A 310 -19.24 -33.36 0.08
CA LEU A 310 -19.20 -33.80 -1.32
C LEU A 310 -20.55 -34.38 -1.78
N LYS A 311 -21.20 -35.19 -0.93
CA LYS A 311 -22.51 -35.80 -1.20
C LYS A 311 -23.64 -34.78 -1.18
N LEU A 312 -23.57 -33.80 -0.27
CA LEU A 312 -24.59 -32.77 -0.07
C LEU A 312 -24.66 -31.74 -1.21
N HIS A 313 -23.52 -31.38 -1.77
CA HIS A 313 -23.43 -30.45 -2.91
C HIS A 313 -23.38 -31.17 -4.28
N GLY A 314 -23.24 -32.50 -4.29
CA GLY A 314 -23.30 -33.31 -5.51
C GLY A 314 -22.03 -33.21 -6.36
N THR A 315 -20.87 -33.09 -5.71
CA THR A 315 -19.56 -32.99 -6.38
C THR A 315 -19.33 -34.20 -7.27
N ARG A 316 -19.10 -33.97 -8.57
CA ARG A 316 -18.86 -35.04 -9.56
C ARG A 316 -17.40 -35.39 -9.69
N ARG A 317 -16.50 -34.45 -9.41
CA ARG A 317 -15.06 -34.58 -9.63
C ARG A 317 -14.22 -34.00 -8.50
N VAL A 318 -13.13 -34.70 -8.14
CA VAL A 318 -12.11 -34.24 -7.20
C VAL A 318 -10.73 -34.30 -7.87
N ILE A 319 -9.98 -33.21 -7.77
CA ILE A 319 -8.57 -33.13 -8.19
C ILE A 319 -7.69 -33.18 -6.94
N ILE A 320 -7.02 -34.30 -6.69
CA ILE A 320 -6.17 -34.52 -5.51
C ILE A 320 -4.81 -33.85 -5.73
N ALA A 321 -4.59 -32.76 -5.01
CA ALA A 321 -3.38 -31.93 -5.02
C ALA A 321 -2.63 -32.05 -3.67
N PHE A 322 -2.42 -33.29 -3.23
CA PHE A 322 -1.53 -33.61 -2.11
C PHE A 322 -0.06 -33.46 -2.53
N ASP A 323 0.83 -33.33 -1.54
CA ASP A 323 2.27 -33.15 -1.72
C ASP A 323 2.88 -34.27 -2.59
N ARG A 324 4.00 -33.98 -3.27
CA ARG A 324 4.68 -34.95 -4.14
C ARG A 324 5.84 -35.64 -3.42
N ASP A 325 5.50 -36.38 -2.37
CA ASP A 325 6.37 -37.30 -1.64
C ASP A 325 5.70 -38.67 -1.42
N GLU A 326 6.41 -39.63 -0.81
CA GLU A 326 5.91 -41.00 -0.61
C GLU A 326 4.62 -41.05 0.25
N PRO A 327 4.53 -40.37 1.41
CA PRO A 327 3.27 -40.25 2.15
C PRO A 327 2.13 -39.62 1.34
N GLY A 328 2.37 -38.48 0.67
CA GLY A 328 1.36 -37.75 -0.08
C GLY A 328 0.82 -38.54 -1.28
N ASP A 329 1.69 -39.23 -2.02
CA ASP A 329 1.29 -40.11 -3.12
C ASP A 329 0.52 -41.36 -2.65
N ALA A 330 0.96 -42.01 -1.56
CA ALA A 330 0.26 -43.18 -1.01
C ALA A 330 -1.14 -42.82 -0.48
N ALA A 331 -1.26 -41.66 0.18
CA ALA A 331 -2.53 -41.13 0.66
C ALA A 331 -3.46 -40.72 -0.49
N ALA A 332 -2.93 -40.04 -1.51
CA ALA A 332 -3.70 -39.65 -2.69
C ALA A 332 -4.24 -40.87 -3.46
N ALA A 333 -3.44 -41.92 -3.64
CA ALA A 333 -3.87 -43.15 -4.28
C ALA A 333 -5.00 -43.85 -3.49
N THR A 334 -4.82 -43.98 -2.16
CA THR A 334 -5.81 -44.61 -1.27
C THR A 334 -7.15 -43.86 -1.29
N LEU A 335 -7.11 -42.53 -1.10
CA LEU A 335 -8.32 -41.69 -1.12
C LEU A 335 -8.95 -41.65 -2.52
N GLY A 336 -8.13 -41.71 -3.57
CA GLY A 336 -8.61 -41.84 -4.95
C GLY A 336 -9.42 -43.11 -5.18
N GLU A 337 -9.00 -44.25 -4.61
CA GLU A 337 -9.78 -45.50 -4.69
C GLU A 337 -11.13 -45.39 -3.96
N GLU A 338 -11.17 -44.79 -2.76
CA GLU A 338 -12.44 -44.57 -2.06
C GLU A 338 -13.39 -43.64 -2.84
N LEU A 339 -12.87 -42.54 -3.38
CA LEU A 339 -13.64 -41.57 -4.18
C LEU A 339 -14.17 -42.20 -5.48
N ARG A 340 -13.35 -42.99 -6.19
CA ARG A 340 -13.79 -43.78 -7.35
C ARG A 340 -14.86 -44.80 -6.97
N GLY A 341 -14.70 -45.49 -5.83
CA GLY A 341 -15.68 -46.43 -5.29
C GLY A 341 -17.02 -45.77 -4.93
N ALA A 342 -17.01 -44.48 -4.57
CA ALA A 342 -18.20 -43.67 -4.36
C ALA A 342 -18.81 -43.06 -5.65
N GLY A 343 -18.22 -43.32 -6.82
CA GLY A 343 -18.69 -42.81 -8.11
C GLY A 343 -18.22 -41.39 -8.47
N VAL A 344 -17.17 -40.89 -7.82
CA VAL A 344 -16.58 -39.57 -8.09
C VAL A 344 -15.46 -39.70 -9.13
N GLU A 345 -15.41 -38.78 -10.09
CA GLU A 345 -14.31 -38.63 -11.05
C GLU A 345 -13.04 -38.16 -10.31
N VAL A 346 -11.94 -38.93 -10.36
CA VAL A 346 -10.69 -38.59 -9.66
C VAL A 346 -9.56 -38.26 -10.63
N PHE A 347 -8.92 -37.11 -10.41
CA PHE A 347 -7.69 -36.70 -11.05
C PHE A 347 -6.59 -36.48 -10.00
N ARG A 348 -5.33 -36.82 -10.32
CA ARG A 348 -4.15 -36.50 -9.50
C ARG A 348 -3.39 -35.34 -10.13
N LEU A 349 -3.26 -34.23 -9.41
CA LEU A 349 -2.34 -33.16 -9.79
C LEU A 349 -0.92 -33.54 -9.34
N LEU A 350 0.05 -33.38 -10.23
CA LEU A 350 1.45 -33.73 -10.00
C LEU A 350 2.32 -32.48 -9.95
N PHE A 351 2.78 -32.11 -8.75
CA PHE A 351 3.85 -31.13 -8.57
C PHE A 351 5.21 -31.73 -8.98
N PRO A 352 6.27 -30.92 -9.17
CA PRO A 352 7.64 -31.42 -9.20
C PRO A 352 7.99 -32.21 -7.93
N GLN A 353 8.84 -33.23 -8.06
CA GLN A 353 9.13 -34.17 -6.97
C GLN A 353 9.68 -33.45 -5.73
N GLY A 354 9.10 -33.72 -4.56
CA GLY A 354 9.50 -33.13 -3.27
C GLY A 354 8.94 -31.73 -2.98
N LEU A 355 7.95 -31.24 -3.75
CA LEU A 355 7.30 -29.94 -3.48
C LEU A 355 5.86 -30.08 -2.95
N ASP A 356 5.52 -29.20 -2.00
CA ASP A 356 4.14 -28.82 -1.64
C ASP A 356 3.62 -27.72 -2.62
N ALA A 357 2.32 -27.46 -2.66
CA ALA A 357 1.75 -26.50 -3.61
C ALA A 357 2.28 -25.08 -3.39
N ASN A 358 2.50 -24.71 -2.12
CA ASN A 358 3.04 -23.41 -1.75
C ASN A 358 4.52 -23.24 -2.13
N ALA A 359 5.35 -24.28 -2.00
CA ALA A 359 6.76 -24.28 -2.37
C ALA A 359 6.91 -24.25 -3.88
N PHE A 360 6.01 -24.89 -4.64
CA PHE A 360 5.92 -24.70 -6.08
C PHE A 360 5.54 -23.25 -6.42
N ALA A 361 4.49 -22.70 -5.82
CA ALA A 361 4.06 -21.32 -6.02
C ALA A 361 5.15 -20.28 -5.69
N LEU A 362 5.95 -20.50 -4.65
CA LEU A 362 7.07 -19.64 -4.26
C LEU A 362 8.30 -19.72 -5.19
N GLN A 363 8.29 -20.63 -6.17
CA GLN A 363 9.39 -20.82 -7.14
C GLN A 363 9.06 -20.31 -8.55
N VAL A 364 7.90 -19.68 -8.77
CA VAL A 364 7.41 -19.24 -10.09
C VAL A 364 6.92 -17.79 -10.06
N ASP A 365 7.21 -17.04 -11.12
CA ASP A 365 6.88 -15.60 -11.19
C ASP A 365 5.37 -15.31 -11.27
N ASN A 366 4.58 -16.27 -11.78
CA ASN A 366 3.12 -16.19 -11.87
C ASN A 366 2.47 -17.48 -11.33
N PRO A 367 2.18 -17.56 -10.02
CA PRO A 367 1.56 -18.74 -9.40
C PRO A 367 0.18 -19.09 -9.97
N ALA A 368 -0.62 -18.09 -10.35
CA ALA A 368 -1.97 -18.30 -10.89
C ALA A 368 -1.92 -19.05 -12.23
N GLN A 369 -1.08 -18.59 -13.17
CA GLN A 369 -0.87 -19.30 -14.43
C GLN A 369 -0.24 -20.68 -14.20
N ALA A 370 0.80 -20.77 -13.38
CA ALA A 370 1.54 -22.03 -13.18
C ALA A 370 0.69 -23.14 -12.55
N LEU A 371 -0.14 -22.81 -11.54
CA LEU A 371 -1.08 -23.75 -10.94
C LEU A 371 -2.23 -24.10 -11.91
N GLY A 372 -2.71 -23.15 -12.71
CA GLY A 372 -3.69 -23.39 -13.78
C GLY A 372 -3.16 -24.36 -14.85
N GLU A 373 -1.90 -24.20 -15.28
CA GLU A 373 -1.25 -25.12 -16.23
C GLU A 373 -1.03 -26.53 -15.64
N LEU A 374 -0.78 -26.66 -14.33
CA LEU A 374 -0.71 -27.96 -13.67
C LEU A 374 -2.09 -28.63 -13.55
N LEU A 375 -3.16 -27.87 -13.27
CA LEU A 375 -4.54 -28.39 -13.25
C LEU A 375 -4.97 -28.92 -14.61
N GLN A 376 -4.66 -28.21 -15.70
CA GLN A 376 -4.89 -28.67 -17.08
C GLN A 376 -4.12 -29.94 -17.45
N ARG A 377 -3.08 -30.30 -16.68
CA ARG A 377 -2.25 -31.51 -16.86
C ARG A 377 -2.49 -32.57 -15.77
N ALA A 378 -3.52 -32.42 -14.95
CA ALA A 378 -3.85 -33.40 -13.92
C ALA A 378 -4.18 -34.77 -14.54
N VAL A 379 -3.65 -35.84 -13.95
CA VAL A 379 -3.71 -37.20 -14.50
C VAL A 379 -5.04 -37.85 -14.11
N TRP A 380 -5.78 -38.37 -15.08
CA TRP A 380 -7.00 -39.14 -14.86
C TRP A 380 -6.71 -40.52 -14.25
N GLU A 381 -7.36 -40.86 -13.14
CA GLU A 381 -7.14 -42.15 -12.43
C GLU A 381 -8.28 -43.18 -12.63
N GLY A 382 -9.25 -42.91 -13.52
CA GLY A 382 -10.41 -43.78 -13.72
C GLY A 382 -10.26 -44.82 -14.83
N ALA A 383 -10.92 -45.98 -14.66
CA ALA A 383 -10.90 -47.07 -15.62
C ALA A 383 -11.84 -46.81 -16.82
N GLY A 384 -11.36 -46.10 -17.85
CA GLY A 384 -12.10 -45.89 -19.10
C GLY A 384 -11.46 -44.85 -20.02
N ILE A 385 -11.94 -44.77 -21.27
CA ILE A 385 -11.54 -43.71 -22.21
C ILE A 385 -12.26 -42.42 -21.81
N PHE A 386 -11.49 -41.38 -21.48
CA PHE A 386 -12.02 -40.06 -21.16
C PHE A 386 -12.64 -39.41 -22.42
N ALA A 387 -13.94 -39.12 -22.36
CA ALA A 387 -14.63 -38.32 -23.37
C ALA A 387 -14.60 -36.84 -22.92
N PRO A 388 -13.87 -35.94 -23.61
CA PRO A 388 -13.75 -34.55 -23.18
C PRO A 388 -15.09 -33.83 -23.30
N ALA A 389 -15.70 -33.52 -22.15
CA ALA A 389 -16.82 -32.59 -22.09
C ALA A 389 -16.36 -31.20 -22.56
N LYS A 390 -17.18 -30.52 -23.38
CA LYS A 390 -16.87 -29.18 -23.87
C LYS A 390 -16.87 -28.19 -22.70
N MET A 391 -15.68 -27.71 -22.32
CA MET A 391 -15.55 -26.35 -21.79
C MET A 391 -15.92 -25.36 -22.90
N ASP A 392 -16.48 -24.22 -22.51
CA ASP A 392 -16.82 -23.16 -23.47
C ASP A 392 -15.54 -22.53 -24.04
N GLN A 393 -15.51 -22.27 -25.34
CA GLN A 393 -14.30 -21.92 -26.09
C GLN A 393 -14.19 -20.42 -26.40
N SER A 394 -14.91 -19.58 -25.65
CA SER A 394 -14.99 -18.13 -25.85
C SER A 394 -13.70 -17.37 -25.48
N GLU A 395 -12.87 -17.91 -24.58
CA GLU A 395 -11.62 -17.28 -24.14
C GLU A 395 -10.44 -18.27 -24.16
N LEU A 396 -9.65 -18.29 -25.24
CA LEU A 396 -8.29 -18.85 -25.23
C LEU A 396 -7.49 -18.40 -26.47
N VAL A 397 -6.37 -17.70 -26.26
CA VAL A 397 -5.38 -17.41 -27.31
C VAL A 397 -4.31 -18.51 -27.30
N VAL A 398 -4.16 -19.22 -28.42
CA VAL A 398 -3.24 -20.36 -28.53
C VAL A 398 -1.81 -19.89 -28.79
N VAL A 399 -0.85 -20.33 -27.96
CA VAL A 399 0.60 -20.19 -28.19
C VAL A 399 1.27 -21.56 -27.98
N SER A 400 2.26 -21.90 -28.82
CA SER A 400 2.84 -23.25 -28.93
C SER A 400 3.90 -23.59 -27.87
N ALA A 401 3.95 -24.88 -27.48
CA ALA A 401 4.48 -25.33 -26.19
C ALA A 401 6.00 -25.63 -26.08
N GLU A 402 6.82 -25.37 -27.11
CA GLU A 402 8.19 -25.93 -27.20
C GLU A 402 9.32 -25.08 -26.57
N LYS A 403 9.04 -24.18 -25.60
CA LYS A 403 10.07 -23.23 -25.09
C LYS A 403 10.20 -23.04 -23.58
N ILE A 404 9.34 -23.64 -22.76
CA ILE A 404 9.22 -23.21 -21.35
C ILE A 404 10.23 -23.91 -20.41
N PHE A 405 10.64 -25.15 -20.69
CA PHE A 405 11.51 -25.93 -19.79
C PHE A 405 13.01 -25.88 -20.14
N ALA A 406 13.56 -24.66 -20.24
CA ALA A 406 15.01 -24.44 -20.40
C ALA A 406 15.65 -23.56 -19.29
N GLY A 407 14.84 -23.03 -18.35
CA GLY A 407 15.30 -22.07 -17.33
C GLY A 407 15.66 -22.63 -15.94
N ALA A 408 15.32 -23.89 -15.65
CA ALA A 408 15.46 -24.46 -14.30
C ALA A 408 16.91 -24.83 -13.96
N LYS A 409 17.56 -24.06 -13.07
CA LYS A 409 18.84 -24.45 -12.45
C LYS A 409 18.62 -25.50 -11.36
N ILE A 410 18.68 -26.77 -11.72
CA ILE A 410 18.78 -27.89 -10.78
C ILE A 410 20.23 -28.40 -10.77
N SER A 411 20.88 -28.32 -9.61
CA SER A 411 22.18 -28.94 -9.38
C SER A 411 21.99 -30.44 -9.13
N ALA A 412 22.14 -31.25 -10.18
CA ALA A 412 22.06 -32.70 -10.08
C ALA A 412 23.27 -33.26 -9.28
N GLY A 413 23.02 -33.63 -8.03
CA GLY A 413 23.90 -34.46 -7.22
C GLY A 413 23.44 -35.91 -7.27
N GLU A 414 24.38 -36.80 -7.61
CA GLU A 414 24.41 -38.26 -7.45
C GLU A 414 23.16 -39.00 -6.93
N GLU A 415 22.65 -39.93 -7.74
CA GLU A 415 22.42 -41.30 -7.25
C GLU A 415 22.67 -42.32 -8.38
N SER A 416 22.81 -43.61 -8.04
CA SER A 416 23.62 -44.56 -8.84
C SER A 416 22.98 -45.93 -9.09
N SER A 417 23.28 -46.56 -10.24
CA SER A 417 23.19 -48.02 -10.37
C SER A 417 24.18 -48.63 -11.39
N PHE A 418 25.07 -49.47 -10.85
CA PHE A 418 25.86 -50.56 -11.42
C PHE A 418 25.75 -50.91 -12.93
N LEU A 419 26.92 -51.01 -13.59
CA LEU A 419 27.44 -52.33 -14.02
C LEU A 419 28.96 -52.32 -14.34
N ALA A 420 29.62 -53.42 -13.98
CA ALA A 420 31.07 -53.66 -13.85
C ALA A 420 31.98 -53.41 -15.09
N VAL A 421 33.25 -53.02 -14.84
CA VAL A 421 34.49 -53.84 -15.03
C VAL A 421 35.77 -52.97 -14.79
N VAL A 422 36.88 -53.61 -14.39
CA VAL A 422 38.22 -53.11 -13.96
C VAL A 422 39.29 -53.86 -14.81
N PRO A 423 40.56 -53.45 -15.06
CA PRO A 423 41.49 -52.47 -14.42
C PRO A 423 42.01 -51.38 -15.43
N GLN A 424 43.13 -50.59 -15.34
CA GLN A 424 44.29 -50.26 -14.43
C GLN A 424 44.89 -48.92 -14.97
N ALA A 425 45.85 -48.17 -14.39
CA ALA A 425 46.28 -47.82 -13.02
C ALA A 425 47.49 -46.81 -13.08
N VAL A 426 48.16 -46.54 -11.95
CA VAL A 426 49.45 -45.81 -11.76
C VAL A 426 49.41 -44.26 -11.72
N ALA A 427 50.12 -43.73 -10.72
CA ALA A 427 50.50 -42.33 -10.44
C ALA A 427 51.95 -42.37 -9.84
N PRO A 428 52.60 -41.31 -9.29
CA PRO A 428 52.19 -39.91 -9.11
C PRO A 428 53.31 -38.86 -9.42
N CYS A 429 53.07 -37.59 -9.06
CA CYS A 429 54.07 -36.52 -8.79
C CYS A 429 54.94 -36.06 -10.00
N GLU A 430 55.71 -34.96 -9.95
CA GLU A 430 56.12 -34.05 -8.86
C GLU A 430 55.74 -32.57 -9.10
N SER A 431 56.04 -31.72 -8.12
CA SER A 431 55.76 -30.28 -8.08
C SER A 431 57.05 -29.44 -8.08
N GLU A 432 57.03 -28.24 -8.66
CA GLU A 432 57.85 -27.14 -8.10
C GLU A 432 57.30 -25.74 -8.41
N THR A 433 57.68 -24.77 -7.55
CA THR A 433 57.36 -23.33 -7.64
C THR A 433 58.67 -22.55 -7.91
N VAL A 434 58.70 -21.31 -8.43
CA VAL A 434 58.69 -20.06 -7.61
C VAL A 434 58.84 -18.80 -8.51
N VAL A 435 57.97 -17.80 -8.27
CA VAL A 435 58.13 -16.31 -8.29
C VAL A 435 58.89 -15.52 -9.40
N ALA A 436 58.22 -14.45 -9.83
CA ALA A 436 58.51 -13.39 -10.81
C ALA A 436 59.67 -12.38 -10.55
N SER A 437 59.98 -11.54 -11.55
CA SER A 437 60.28 -10.08 -11.40
C SER A 437 60.17 -9.29 -12.74
N VAL A 438 60.32 -7.95 -12.72
CA VAL A 438 59.71 -6.93 -13.63
C VAL A 438 60.60 -5.66 -13.61
N ALA A 439 60.88 -4.81 -14.63
CA ALA A 439 60.56 -4.59 -16.08
C ALA A 439 61.81 -3.86 -16.73
N PRO A 440 61.80 -2.86 -17.67
CA PRO A 440 60.81 -2.33 -18.66
C PRO A 440 61.35 -2.06 -20.11
N LEU A 441 60.50 -1.43 -20.94
CA LEU A 441 60.53 -1.11 -22.39
C LEU A 441 61.83 -0.54 -23.06
N ALA A 442 61.98 -0.87 -24.37
CA ALA A 442 62.50 -0.01 -25.46
C ALA A 442 61.93 -0.51 -26.85
N PRO A 443 62.03 0.25 -27.98
CA PRO A 443 60.94 0.30 -28.97
C PRO A 443 61.15 -0.35 -30.38
N ILE A 444 60.11 -0.19 -31.22
CA ILE A 444 59.81 -0.85 -32.50
C ILE A 444 60.61 -0.31 -33.70
N PRO A 445 60.98 -1.18 -34.66
CA PRO A 445 60.58 -1.03 -36.06
C PRO A 445 59.88 -2.31 -36.59
N GLY A 446 58.92 -2.27 -37.51
CA GLY A 446 58.52 -1.17 -38.39
C GLY A 446 58.34 -1.67 -39.83
N ALA A 447 57.62 -2.77 -40.03
CA ALA A 447 57.61 -3.54 -41.29
C ALA A 447 56.33 -3.32 -42.11
N LEU A 448 56.47 -2.44 -43.12
CA LEU A 448 55.82 -2.48 -44.45
C LEU A 448 54.45 -3.18 -44.57
N VAL A 449 53.39 -2.38 -44.67
CA VAL A 449 52.11 -2.81 -45.27
C VAL A 449 52.27 -2.79 -46.79
N ASP A 450 52.25 -3.95 -47.43
CA ASP A 450 52.24 -4.06 -48.89
C ASP A 450 50.85 -3.71 -49.45
N GLN A 451 50.82 -2.89 -50.51
CA GLN A 451 49.58 -2.41 -51.12
C GLN A 451 49.28 -3.16 -52.41
N SER A 452 48.47 -4.22 -52.35
CA SER A 452 47.86 -4.77 -53.57
C SER A 452 46.44 -5.31 -53.38
N LYS A 453 45.61 -5.06 -54.39
CA LYS A 453 44.23 -5.55 -54.61
C LYS A 453 43.19 -5.11 -53.56
N SER A 454 42.39 -4.12 -53.96
CA SER A 454 41.05 -3.92 -53.40
C SER A 454 40.19 -5.16 -53.65
N VAL A 455 39.86 -5.89 -52.59
CA VAL A 455 38.81 -6.92 -52.65
C VAL A 455 37.48 -6.21 -52.85
N VAL A 456 36.62 -6.71 -53.74
CA VAL A 456 35.25 -6.21 -53.86
C VAL A 456 34.46 -6.76 -52.68
N GLU A 457 34.12 -5.88 -51.75
CA GLU A 457 33.45 -6.22 -50.49
C GLU A 457 31.95 -5.90 -50.61
N SER A 458 31.10 -6.91 -50.44
CA SER A 458 29.65 -6.76 -50.41
C SER A 458 29.05 -7.36 -49.15
N PHE A 459 28.46 -6.50 -48.33
CA PHE A 459 27.51 -6.90 -47.29
C PHE A 459 26.10 -6.86 -47.85
N ALA A 460 25.33 -7.93 -47.64
CA ALA A 460 23.92 -7.99 -48.02
C ALA A 460 23.09 -8.62 -46.88
N GLU A 461 21.84 -8.21 -46.74
CA GLU A 461 20.87 -8.93 -45.90
C GLU A 461 19.95 -9.76 -46.81
N ASN A 462 19.73 -11.03 -46.47
CA ASN A 462 18.79 -11.86 -47.24
C ASN A 462 17.34 -11.68 -46.75
N ALA A 463 16.37 -12.18 -47.52
CA ALA A 463 14.94 -12.11 -47.17
C ALA A 463 14.55 -12.90 -45.89
N GLN A 464 15.50 -13.58 -45.23
CA GLN A 464 15.33 -14.29 -43.96
C GLN A 464 15.96 -13.53 -42.77
N GLY A 465 16.62 -12.39 -43.02
CA GLY A 465 17.30 -11.58 -42.01
C GLY A 465 18.72 -12.04 -41.65
N ASP A 466 19.29 -12.99 -42.39
CA ASP A 466 20.72 -13.33 -42.24
C ASP A 466 21.59 -12.23 -42.87
N LEU A 467 22.69 -11.89 -42.20
CA LEU A 467 23.73 -11.05 -42.77
C LEU A 467 24.69 -11.91 -43.59
N LEU A 468 24.94 -11.51 -44.83
CA LEU A 468 25.87 -12.12 -45.77
C LEU A 468 27.07 -11.19 -45.99
N LEU A 469 28.27 -11.76 -46.09
CA LEU A 469 29.52 -11.07 -46.43
C LEU A 469 30.33 -11.94 -47.39
N VAL A 470 30.68 -11.38 -48.56
CA VAL A 470 31.58 -12.02 -49.53
C VAL A 470 32.97 -11.39 -49.44
N VAL A 471 34.01 -12.21 -49.27
CA VAL A 471 35.41 -11.78 -49.31
C VAL A 471 36.23 -12.74 -50.17
N ALA A 472 36.59 -12.29 -51.38
CA ALA A 472 37.31 -13.08 -52.38
C ALA A 472 36.63 -14.43 -52.70
N ASP A 473 37.21 -15.56 -52.25
CA ASP A 473 36.71 -16.92 -52.48
C ASP A 473 35.85 -17.47 -51.31
N ARG A 474 35.47 -16.61 -50.34
CA ARG A 474 34.82 -17.01 -49.09
C ARG A 474 33.50 -16.27 -48.87
N ASN A 475 32.43 -17.06 -48.72
CA ASN A 475 31.06 -16.62 -48.47
C ASN A 475 30.71 -16.87 -47.00
N TRP A 476 30.54 -15.78 -46.24
CA TRP A 476 30.15 -15.77 -44.84
C TRP A 476 28.65 -15.50 -44.69
N ARG A 477 27.98 -16.22 -43.78
CA ARG A 477 26.58 -16.00 -43.40
C ARG A 477 26.47 -16.03 -41.88
N VAL A 478 25.82 -15.04 -41.27
CA VAL A 478 25.48 -15.10 -39.85
C VAL A 478 24.00 -14.90 -39.56
N ARG A 479 23.50 -15.73 -38.63
CA ARG A 479 22.08 -15.85 -38.28
C ARG A 479 21.88 -15.48 -36.81
N GLY A 480 20.74 -14.88 -36.49
CA GLY A 480 20.34 -14.59 -35.11
C GLY A 480 20.82 -13.25 -34.53
N TRP A 481 21.66 -12.49 -35.23
CA TRP A 481 22.21 -11.21 -34.74
C TRP A 481 21.15 -10.21 -34.24
N LYS A 482 19.99 -10.13 -34.91
CA LYS A 482 18.83 -9.29 -34.51
C LYS A 482 18.23 -9.61 -33.13
N LYS A 483 18.68 -10.66 -32.43
CA LYS A 483 18.23 -11.04 -31.09
C LYS A 483 19.14 -10.53 -29.97
N ASN A 484 20.32 -10.01 -30.29
CA ASN A 484 21.31 -9.55 -29.31
C ASN A 484 21.05 -8.07 -28.98
N LEU A 485 20.20 -7.81 -27.99
CA LEU A 485 19.90 -6.45 -27.51
C LEU A 485 20.84 -5.98 -26.38
N GLY A 486 21.58 -6.89 -25.73
CA GLY A 486 22.56 -6.55 -24.71
C GLY A 486 23.92 -6.20 -25.34
N PRO A 487 24.56 -5.06 -24.97
CA PRO A 487 25.81 -4.61 -25.59
C PRO A 487 27.02 -5.49 -25.26
N GLU A 488 26.94 -6.31 -24.21
CA GLU A 488 28.07 -7.13 -23.74
C GLU A 488 28.12 -8.55 -24.33
N GLN A 489 27.16 -8.96 -25.17
CA GLN A 489 27.10 -10.31 -25.75
C GLN A 489 26.70 -10.30 -27.23
N MET A 490 27.45 -11.01 -28.07
CA MET A 490 27.22 -11.12 -29.51
C MET A 490 27.13 -12.60 -29.93
N ARG A 491 26.11 -13.31 -29.42
CA ARG A 491 25.92 -14.75 -29.65
C ARG A 491 25.40 -15.07 -31.06
N VAL A 492 26.35 -15.21 -31.98
CA VAL A 492 26.24 -15.59 -33.39
C VAL A 492 25.77 -17.04 -33.64
N ASN A 493 25.17 -17.35 -34.80
CA ASN A 493 25.49 -18.56 -35.56
C ASN A 493 26.26 -18.11 -36.82
N VAL A 494 27.50 -18.58 -37.01
CA VAL A 494 28.39 -18.15 -38.10
C VAL A 494 28.70 -19.35 -38.99
N GLN A 495 28.39 -19.23 -40.29
CA GLN A 495 28.86 -20.14 -41.32
C GLN A 495 29.86 -19.42 -42.23
N VAL A 496 30.90 -20.13 -42.64
CA VAL A 496 31.81 -19.74 -43.73
C VAL A 496 31.89 -20.89 -44.73
N ARG A 497 31.82 -20.58 -46.03
CA ARG A 497 31.95 -21.52 -47.14
C ARG A 497 32.98 -21.00 -48.12
N ARG A 498 33.79 -21.90 -48.70
CA ARG A 498 34.75 -21.58 -49.76
C ARG A 498 34.25 -22.07 -51.10
N GLU A 499 34.35 -21.24 -52.13
CA GLU A 499 33.97 -21.60 -53.51
C GLU A 499 35.22 -21.82 -54.35
N ALA A 500 35.62 -23.09 -54.43
CA ALA A 500 36.78 -23.54 -55.20
C ALA A 500 36.46 -23.68 -56.70
N SER A 501 37.42 -23.31 -57.55
CA SER A 501 37.26 -23.35 -59.01
C SER A 501 37.19 -24.78 -59.56
N GLU A 502 36.09 -25.09 -60.23
CA GLU A 502 35.85 -26.18 -61.19
C GLU A 502 36.07 -27.66 -60.79
N LYS A 503 36.80 -28.02 -59.71
CA LYS A 503 36.96 -29.44 -59.28
C LYS A 503 37.50 -29.63 -57.84
N ALA A 504 36.67 -29.37 -56.82
CA ALA A 504 36.82 -29.88 -55.46
C ALA A 504 35.50 -29.77 -54.68
N ASP A 505 35.33 -30.52 -53.59
CA ASP A 505 34.18 -30.36 -52.69
C ASP A 505 34.13 -28.95 -52.08
N SER A 506 32.94 -28.36 -51.98
CA SER A 506 32.78 -27.01 -51.43
C SER A 506 32.83 -27.05 -49.89
N ALA A 507 34.03 -26.96 -49.34
CA ALA A 507 34.26 -26.90 -47.90
C ALA A 507 33.46 -25.77 -47.24
N TYR A 508 32.84 -26.08 -46.09
CA TYR A 508 32.15 -25.12 -45.24
C TYR A 508 32.27 -25.54 -43.78
N TYR A 509 32.31 -24.56 -42.88
CA TYR A 509 32.25 -24.76 -41.43
C TYR A 509 31.14 -23.89 -40.83
N VAL A 510 30.50 -24.35 -39.75
CA VAL A 510 29.42 -23.64 -39.06
C VAL A 510 29.40 -23.95 -37.57
N ASP A 511 29.24 -22.93 -36.73
CA ASP A 511 29.13 -23.05 -35.26
C ASP A 511 28.32 -21.88 -34.66
N SER A 512 27.96 -21.98 -33.38
CA SER A 512 27.11 -21.03 -32.65
C SER A 512 27.76 -20.52 -31.35
N PHE A 513 28.55 -19.45 -31.47
CA PHE A 513 29.40 -18.92 -30.40
C PHE A 513 29.19 -17.41 -30.17
N ASP A 514 29.67 -16.90 -29.03
CA ASP A 514 29.72 -15.47 -28.75
C ASP A 514 30.98 -14.84 -29.37
N LEU A 515 30.80 -13.84 -30.24
CA LEU A 515 31.92 -13.16 -30.89
C LEU A 515 32.74 -12.31 -29.93
N TYR A 516 32.22 -11.84 -28.78
CA TYR A 516 33.04 -11.09 -27.82
C TYR A 516 33.99 -12.00 -27.02
N ALA A 517 33.61 -13.26 -26.76
CA ALA A 517 34.47 -14.27 -26.13
C ALA A 517 35.71 -14.66 -26.97
N ALA A 518 36.88 -14.12 -26.62
CA ALA A 518 38.14 -14.33 -27.35
C ALA A 518 38.55 -15.80 -27.52
N LYS A 519 38.33 -16.64 -26.49
CA LYS A 519 38.60 -18.10 -26.58
C LYS A 519 37.69 -18.80 -27.60
N ALA A 520 36.44 -18.35 -27.73
CA ALA A 520 35.49 -18.91 -28.68
C ALA A 520 35.86 -18.52 -30.12
N ARG A 521 36.24 -17.25 -30.36
CA ARG A 521 36.80 -16.81 -31.65
C ARG A 521 37.99 -17.69 -32.08
N GLN A 522 38.93 -17.96 -31.17
CA GLN A 522 40.10 -18.82 -31.46
C GLN A 522 39.72 -20.28 -31.76
N GLY A 523 38.74 -20.84 -31.05
CA GLY A 523 38.21 -22.18 -31.34
C GLY A 523 37.61 -22.26 -32.74
N TYR A 524 36.74 -21.31 -33.07
CA TYR A 524 36.10 -21.22 -34.39
C TYR A 524 37.13 -21.09 -35.52
N LEU A 525 38.06 -20.12 -35.39
CA LEU A 525 39.06 -19.83 -36.42
C LEU A 525 39.98 -21.02 -36.70
N ARG A 526 40.38 -21.76 -35.66
CA ARG A 526 41.23 -22.96 -35.81
C ARG A 526 40.52 -24.07 -36.58
N GLN A 527 39.26 -24.35 -36.25
CA GLN A 527 38.50 -25.41 -36.91
C GLN A 527 38.15 -25.02 -38.36
N ALA A 528 37.73 -23.77 -38.58
CA ALA A 528 37.49 -23.20 -39.91
C ALA A 528 38.74 -23.25 -40.80
N ALA A 529 39.93 -22.95 -40.25
CA ALA A 529 41.19 -23.01 -40.99
C ALA A 529 41.51 -24.42 -41.50
N ILE A 530 41.29 -25.43 -40.65
CA ILE A 530 41.48 -26.85 -40.98
C ILE A 530 40.53 -27.29 -42.09
N GLU A 531 39.23 -26.97 -41.97
CA GLU A 531 38.21 -27.44 -42.91
C GLU A 531 38.24 -26.72 -44.27
N LEU A 532 38.58 -25.43 -44.30
CA LEU A 532 38.60 -24.63 -45.54
C LEU A 532 39.95 -24.66 -46.29
N GLY A 533 41.02 -25.13 -45.65
CA GLY A 533 42.38 -25.04 -46.18
C GLY A 533 42.85 -23.58 -46.35
N VAL A 534 42.61 -22.74 -45.32
CA VAL A 534 42.92 -21.30 -45.29
C VAL A 534 43.66 -20.98 -43.98
N SER A 535 44.61 -20.05 -43.99
CA SER A 535 45.35 -19.67 -42.77
C SER A 535 44.47 -18.93 -41.75
N GLU A 536 44.76 -19.16 -40.46
CA GLU A 536 43.99 -18.58 -39.34
C GLU A 536 43.93 -17.04 -39.42
N ASP A 537 45.04 -16.38 -39.79
CA ASP A 537 45.10 -14.92 -39.90
C ASP A 537 44.20 -14.32 -41.00
N VAL A 538 43.95 -15.03 -42.09
CA VAL A 538 43.01 -14.58 -43.15
C VAL A 538 41.58 -14.64 -42.63
N LEU A 539 41.19 -15.77 -42.03
CA LEU A 539 39.84 -15.93 -41.46
C LEU A 539 39.60 -14.99 -40.26
N LYS A 540 40.66 -14.66 -39.50
CA LYS A 540 40.65 -13.69 -38.40
C LYS A 540 40.45 -12.26 -38.90
N GLY A 541 41.02 -11.91 -40.05
CA GLY A 541 40.75 -10.64 -40.74
C GLY A 541 39.28 -10.52 -41.19
N ASP A 542 38.76 -11.56 -41.83
CA ASP A 542 37.34 -11.64 -42.24
C ASP A 542 36.39 -11.53 -41.03
N LEU A 543 36.62 -12.32 -39.97
CA LEU A 543 35.79 -12.34 -38.76
C LEU A 543 35.80 -11.00 -38.02
N GLY A 544 36.93 -10.27 -38.03
CA GLY A 544 37.02 -8.92 -37.46
C GLY A 544 36.18 -7.88 -38.21
N ARG A 545 36.14 -7.95 -39.55
CA ARG A 545 35.26 -7.12 -40.39
C ARG A 545 33.78 -7.42 -40.12
N LEU A 546 33.47 -8.70 -39.92
CA LEU A 546 32.12 -9.17 -39.62
C LEU A 546 31.66 -8.65 -38.25
N LEU A 547 32.52 -8.72 -37.22
CA LEU A 547 32.25 -8.18 -35.89
C LEU A 547 31.92 -6.68 -35.92
N LEU A 548 32.77 -5.85 -36.54
CA LEU A 548 32.54 -4.40 -36.69
C LEU A 548 31.19 -4.08 -37.37
N LYS A 549 30.76 -4.89 -38.33
CA LYS A 549 29.45 -4.71 -38.98
C LYS A 549 28.29 -5.08 -38.07
N LEU A 550 28.45 -6.09 -37.20
CA LEU A 550 27.43 -6.48 -36.22
C LEU A 550 27.31 -5.46 -35.08
N GLU A 551 28.42 -4.91 -34.60
CA GLU A 551 28.46 -3.85 -33.57
C GLU A 551 27.64 -2.63 -34.02
N GLY A 552 27.94 -2.06 -35.19
CA GLY A 552 27.19 -0.90 -35.71
C GLY A 552 25.72 -1.19 -36.07
N LEU A 553 25.36 -2.46 -36.33
CA LEU A 553 23.95 -2.86 -36.50
C LEU A 553 23.23 -3.05 -35.16
N GLN A 554 23.92 -3.52 -34.13
CA GLN A 554 23.42 -3.63 -32.75
C GLN A 554 23.20 -2.24 -32.14
N GLU A 555 24.17 -1.33 -32.27
CA GLU A 555 24.07 0.05 -31.78
C GLU A 555 22.89 0.80 -32.43
N ALA A 556 22.71 0.66 -33.74
CA ALA A 556 21.55 1.22 -34.45
C ALA A 556 20.21 0.62 -33.97
N ALA A 557 20.15 -0.68 -33.70
CA ALA A 557 18.95 -1.34 -33.18
C ALA A 557 18.62 -0.91 -31.74
N ILE A 558 19.63 -0.77 -30.88
CA ILE A 558 19.48 -0.26 -29.50
C ILE A 558 19.01 1.20 -29.54
N SER A 559 19.63 2.05 -30.37
CA SER A 559 19.23 3.45 -30.55
C SER A 559 17.78 3.59 -31.03
N ALA A 560 17.35 2.75 -31.99
CA ALA A 560 15.96 2.72 -32.46
C ALA A 560 14.97 2.19 -31.40
N ALA A 561 15.38 1.26 -30.54
CA ALA A 561 14.56 0.74 -29.44
C ALA A 561 14.38 1.74 -28.28
N LEU A 562 15.37 2.62 -28.05
CA LEU A 562 15.37 3.67 -27.04
C LEU A 562 14.64 4.96 -27.49
N ALA A 563 14.18 5.04 -28.75
CA ALA A 563 13.43 6.19 -29.24
C ALA A 563 12.02 6.28 -28.60
N PRO A 564 11.54 7.47 -28.20
CA PRO A 564 10.25 7.61 -27.54
C PRO A 564 9.08 7.26 -28.47
N LYS A 565 8.30 6.25 -28.09
CA LYS A 565 7.32 5.57 -28.97
C LYS A 565 6.10 6.41 -29.40
N ASN A 566 5.76 7.47 -28.67
CA ASN A 566 4.58 8.30 -28.95
C ASN A 566 4.99 9.74 -29.30
N PRO A 567 5.22 10.07 -30.58
CA PRO A 567 5.26 11.47 -31.02
C PRO A 567 3.88 12.11 -30.86
N ALA A 568 3.83 13.33 -30.34
CA ALA A 568 2.56 14.06 -30.18
C ALA A 568 1.91 14.34 -31.55
N PRO A 569 0.57 14.23 -31.67
CA PRO A 569 -0.13 14.45 -32.93
C PRO A 569 0.02 15.90 -33.41
N VAL A 570 0.48 16.08 -34.64
CA VAL A 570 0.61 17.40 -35.26
C VAL A 570 -0.79 17.96 -35.54
N LEU A 571 -1.14 19.03 -34.82
CA LEU A 571 -2.39 19.77 -34.99
C LEU A 571 -2.48 20.35 -36.42
N SER A 572 -3.66 20.27 -37.03
CA SER A 572 -3.96 21.02 -38.25
C SER A 572 -4.22 22.49 -37.91
N ALA A 573 -3.99 23.40 -38.85
CA ALA A 573 -4.27 24.83 -38.66
C ALA A 573 -5.77 25.12 -38.42
N GLU A 574 -6.66 24.26 -38.92
CA GLU A 574 -8.10 24.34 -38.68
C GLU A 574 -8.47 23.86 -37.26
N ASP A 575 -7.89 22.74 -36.80
CA ASP A 575 -8.03 22.24 -35.43
C ASP A 575 -7.49 23.26 -34.40
N GLU A 576 -6.31 23.85 -34.66
CA GLU A 576 -5.72 24.88 -33.80
C GLU A 576 -6.59 26.14 -33.78
N GLY A 577 -7.09 26.59 -34.95
CA GLY A 577 -8.00 27.73 -35.04
C GLY A 577 -9.29 27.52 -34.24
N ALA A 578 -9.92 26.35 -34.38
CA ALA A 578 -11.13 26.01 -33.63
C ALA A 578 -10.88 25.93 -32.12
N ALA A 579 -9.77 25.30 -31.70
CA ALA A 579 -9.36 25.19 -30.31
C ALA A 579 -9.04 26.56 -29.67
N LEU A 580 -8.32 27.45 -30.39
CA LEU A 580 -8.08 28.83 -29.95
C LEU A 580 -9.37 29.65 -29.85
N ASN A 581 -10.32 29.43 -30.76
CA ASN A 581 -11.62 30.11 -30.72
C ASN A 581 -12.47 29.68 -29.51
N LEU A 582 -12.38 28.41 -29.09
CA LEU A 582 -12.96 27.97 -27.81
C LEU A 582 -12.26 28.67 -26.64
N LEU A 583 -10.93 28.56 -26.54
CA LEU A 583 -10.16 29.12 -25.42
C LEU A 583 -10.25 30.65 -25.27
N ARG A 584 -10.59 31.37 -26.36
CA ARG A 584 -10.81 32.83 -26.37
C ARG A 584 -12.27 33.25 -26.13
N ALA A 585 -13.21 32.30 -26.00
CA ALA A 585 -14.63 32.62 -25.82
C ALA A 585 -14.90 33.22 -24.43
N PRO A 586 -15.60 34.37 -24.31
CA PRO A 586 -15.91 34.98 -23.00
C PRO A 586 -16.87 34.11 -22.17
N ASP A 587 -17.60 33.21 -22.81
CA ASP A 587 -18.51 32.21 -22.25
C ASP A 587 -17.88 30.81 -22.11
N LEU A 588 -16.54 30.69 -22.17
CA LEU A 588 -15.76 29.44 -22.16
C LEU A 588 -16.25 28.40 -21.13
N LEU A 589 -16.50 28.82 -19.88
CA LEU A 589 -16.94 27.92 -18.81
C LEU A 589 -18.36 27.36 -19.07
N ALA A 590 -19.30 28.21 -19.48
CA ALA A 590 -20.66 27.80 -19.81
C ALA A 590 -20.70 26.88 -21.05
N ARG A 591 -19.77 27.07 -22.00
CA ARG A 591 -19.54 26.13 -23.11
C ARG A 591 -19.03 24.79 -22.61
N ILE A 592 -18.01 24.78 -21.76
CA ILE A 592 -17.48 23.55 -21.15
C ILE A 592 -18.57 22.79 -20.39
N GLU A 593 -19.39 23.47 -19.57
CA GLU A 593 -20.54 22.88 -18.87
C GLU A 593 -21.56 22.27 -19.85
N ALA A 594 -21.91 22.98 -20.93
CA ALA A 594 -22.84 22.50 -21.96
C ALA A 594 -22.29 21.32 -22.78
N ASP A 595 -20.99 21.34 -23.10
CA ASP A 595 -20.32 20.29 -23.87
C ASP A 595 -20.05 19.03 -23.04
N LEU A 596 -19.69 19.17 -21.75
CA LEU A 596 -19.69 18.06 -20.78
C LEU A 596 -21.08 17.42 -20.65
N SER A 597 -22.14 18.25 -20.62
CA SER A 597 -23.53 17.77 -20.60
C SER A 597 -23.90 17.01 -21.89
N ARG A 598 -23.48 17.50 -23.06
CA ARG A 598 -23.63 16.82 -24.36
C ARG A 598 -22.83 15.51 -24.43
N CYS A 599 -21.69 15.41 -23.74
CA CYS A 599 -20.93 14.19 -23.63
C CYS A 599 -21.65 13.08 -22.83
N GLY A 600 -22.78 13.37 -22.18
CA GLY A 600 -23.75 12.35 -21.75
C GLY A 600 -23.93 12.19 -20.24
N VAL A 601 -23.38 13.11 -19.42
CA VAL A 601 -23.63 13.15 -17.97
C VAL A 601 -24.59 14.30 -17.67
N VAL A 602 -25.72 14.00 -17.03
CA VAL A 602 -26.80 14.96 -16.73
C VAL A 602 -26.71 15.36 -15.26
N GLY A 603 -27.08 16.60 -14.92
CA GLY A 603 -27.29 17.05 -13.53
C GLY A 603 -26.04 17.22 -12.65
N GLU A 604 -24.86 16.83 -13.11
CA GLU A 604 -23.59 16.85 -12.35
C GLU A 604 -22.69 18.06 -12.67
N ALA A 605 -23.25 19.19 -13.10
CA ALA A 605 -22.49 20.31 -13.69
C ALA A 605 -21.29 20.79 -12.84
N SER A 606 -21.48 21.03 -11.54
CA SER A 606 -20.41 21.46 -10.62
C SER A 606 -19.32 20.40 -10.44
N ASN A 607 -19.69 19.12 -10.33
CA ASN A 607 -18.74 18.00 -10.20
C ASN A 607 -17.95 17.79 -11.50
N LEU A 608 -18.60 17.85 -12.66
CA LEU A 608 -17.97 17.75 -13.98
C LEU A 608 -17.00 18.91 -14.23
N LEU A 609 -17.40 20.15 -13.92
CA LEU A 609 -16.53 21.32 -14.07
C LEU A 609 -15.34 21.27 -13.12
N ALA A 610 -15.53 20.86 -11.86
CA ALA A 610 -14.42 20.70 -10.91
C ALA A 610 -13.46 19.57 -11.33
N GLY A 611 -13.96 18.46 -11.86
CA GLY A 611 -13.14 17.41 -12.46
C GLY A 611 -12.32 17.93 -13.66
N TYR A 612 -12.93 18.73 -14.53
CA TYR A 612 -12.25 19.36 -15.68
C TYR A 612 -11.20 20.39 -15.25
N LEU A 613 -11.48 21.21 -14.23
CA LEU A 613 -10.53 22.17 -13.67
C LEU A 613 -9.37 21.48 -12.95
N ALA A 614 -9.63 20.38 -12.23
CA ALA A 614 -8.58 19.53 -11.71
C ALA A 614 -7.73 18.92 -12.84
N ALA A 615 -8.34 18.45 -13.93
CA ALA A 615 -7.60 17.96 -15.10
C ALA A 615 -6.72 19.04 -15.75
N VAL A 616 -7.16 20.30 -15.81
CA VAL A 616 -6.33 21.45 -16.22
C VAL A 616 -5.15 21.69 -15.25
N SER A 617 -5.35 21.48 -13.95
CA SER A 617 -4.32 21.72 -12.92
C SER A 617 -3.05 20.89 -13.09
N ARG A 618 -3.06 19.82 -13.91
CA ARG A 618 -1.84 19.07 -14.30
C ARG A 618 -0.73 19.96 -14.88
N LYS A 619 -1.08 21.11 -15.46
CA LYS A 619 -0.17 22.10 -16.04
C LYS A 619 0.36 23.13 -15.01
N LEU A 620 -0.03 23.01 -13.73
CA LEU A 620 0.55 23.77 -12.61
C LEU A 620 1.75 23.02 -11.98
N ASP A 621 2.44 23.73 -11.09
CA ASP A 621 3.47 23.23 -10.17
C ASP A 621 2.92 22.26 -9.10
N GLN A 622 1.70 22.51 -8.64
CA GLN A 622 0.99 21.73 -7.62
C GLN A 622 -0.44 21.44 -8.11
N PRO A 623 -0.68 20.30 -8.78
CA PRO A 623 -2.00 19.90 -9.25
C PRO A 623 -2.97 19.57 -8.10
N LEU A 624 -4.26 19.61 -8.42
CA LEU A 624 -5.32 19.06 -7.59
C LEU A 624 -5.34 17.52 -7.71
N ALA A 625 -5.69 16.86 -6.61
CA ALA A 625 -6.11 15.47 -6.61
C ALA A 625 -7.63 15.41 -6.41
N VAL A 626 -8.32 14.51 -7.11
CA VAL A 626 -9.77 14.31 -7.06
C VAL A 626 -10.09 12.88 -6.67
N LEU A 627 -11.04 12.71 -5.76
CA LEU A 627 -11.63 11.44 -5.36
C LEU A 627 -13.14 11.51 -5.59
N ILE A 628 -13.69 10.61 -6.40
CA ILE A 628 -15.12 10.52 -6.71
C ILE A 628 -15.72 9.38 -5.89
N GLN A 629 -16.58 9.71 -4.93
CA GLN A 629 -17.15 8.80 -3.94
C GLN A 629 -18.69 8.75 -4.07
N SER A 630 -19.25 7.54 -4.08
CA SER A 630 -20.70 7.28 -4.13
C SER A 630 -21.01 5.80 -3.89
N SER A 631 -22.28 5.40 -3.91
CA SER A 631 -22.69 3.98 -3.91
C SER A 631 -22.33 3.26 -5.23
N SER A 632 -22.45 1.93 -5.26
CA SER A 632 -22.18 1.15 -6.48
C SER A 632 -23.22 1.44 -7.57
N ALA A 633 -22.83 1.31 -8.84
CA ALA A 633 -23.62 1.65 -10.04
C ALA A 633 -24.06 3.13 -10.19
N ALA A 634 -23.85 4.02 -9.21
CA ALA A 634 -24.22 5.44 -9.28
C ALA A 634 -23.43 6.30 -10.30
N GLY A 635 -22.69 5.71 -11.25
CA GLY A 635 -22.10 6.46 -12.38
C GLY A 635 -20.68 7.04 -12.19
N LYS A 636 -19.91 6.59 -11.19
CA LYS A 636 -18.52 7.07 -10.94
C LYS A 636 -17.62 7.05 -12.16
N SER A 637 -17.49 5.88 -12.79
CA SER A 637 -16.68 5.70 -13.99
C SER A 637 -17.18 6.62 -15.10
N SER A 638 -18.49 6.75 -15.28
CA SER A 638 -19.08 7.66 -16.28
C SER A 638 -18.72 9.13 -16.07
N LEU A 639 -18.59 9.60 -14.81
CA LEU A 639 -18.14 10.96 -14.50
C LEU A 639 -16.64 11.12 -14.78
N MET A 640 -15.82 10.17 -14.33
CA MET A 640 -14.39 10.12 -14.60
C MET A 640 -14.10 10.09 -16.11
N ASP A 641 -14.69 9.14 -16.84
CA ASP A 641 -14.52 8.97 -18.28
C ASP A 641 -15.04 10.18 -19.07
N ALA A 642 -16.12 10.84 -18.63
CA ALA A 642 -16.61 12.07 -19.27
C ALA A 642 -15.58 13.21 -19.21
N VAL A 643 -14.84 13.34 -18.10
CA VAL A 643 -13.75 14.31 -17.97
C VAL A 643 -12.50 13.85 -18.72
N LEU A 644 -12.07 12.59 -18.52
CA LEU A 644 -10.83 12.04 -19.10
C LEU A 644 -10.86 11.97 -20.63
N ASN A 645 -12.04 11.82 -21.26
CA ASN A 645 -12.13 11.80 -22.72
C ASN A 645 -11.94 13.18 -23.35
N LEU A 646 -12.18 14.28 -22.63
CA LEU A 646 -11.87 15.64 -23.09
C LEU A 646 -10.37 15.99 -22.94
N MET A 647 -9.56 15.09 -22.36
CA MET A 647 -8.12 15.27 -22.16
C MET A 647 -7.31 14.54 -23.23
N PRO A 648 -6.12 15.04 -23.62
CA PRO A 648 -5.28 14.40 -24.64
C PRO A 648 -4.87 12.99 -24.22
N GLU A 649 -4.88 12.04 -25.16
CA GLU A 649 -4.59 10.64 -24.87
C GLU A 649 -3.14 10.41 -24.43
N GLU A 650 -2.23 11.23 -24.93
CA GLU A 650 -0.82 11.26 -24.57
C GLU A 650 -0.56 11.84 -23.16
N GLU A 651 -1.52 12.59 -22.59
CA GLU A 651 -1.44 13.22 -21.26
C GLU A 651 -2.29 12.52 -20.18
N ARG A 652 -2.98 11.42 -20.52
CA ARG A 652 -3.77 10.62 -19.58
C ARG A 652 -3.24 9.19 -19.48
N ILE A 653 -3.23 8.63 -18.29
CA ILE A 653 -2.90 7.22 -18.02
C ILE A 653 -3.99 6.67 -17.10
N GLN A 654 -4.70 5.63 -17.54
CA GLN A 654 -5.85 5.07 -16.84
C GLN A 654 -5.62 3.59 -16.54
N TYR A 655 -5.83 3.20 -15.28
CA TYR A 655 -5.74 1.82 -14.80
C TYR A 655 -7.03 1.45 -14.06
N SER A 656 -7.48 0.20 -14.19
CA SER A 656 -8.56 -0.33 -13.34
C SER A 656 -8.08 -0.41 -11.89
N ALA A 657 -7.04 -1.21 -11.67
CA ALA A 657 -6.32 -1.33 -10.40
C ALA A 657 -4.80 -1.32 -10.64
N MET A 658 -4.02 -1.08 -9.58
CA MET A 658 -2.56 -1.09 -9.59
C MET A 658 -2.00 -1.43 -8.21
N THR A 659 -0.79 -2.00 -8.14
CA THR A 659 -0.08 -2.15 -6.87
C THR A 659 0.77 -0.91 -6.58
N GLY A 660 1.01 -0.60 -5.31
CA GLY A 660 1.94 0.48 -4.94
C GLY A 660 3.37 0.25 -5.42
N GLN A 661 3.81 -1.02 -5.56
CA GLN A 661 5.11 -1.35 -6.14
C GLN A 661 5.20 -0.99 -7.62
N SER A 662 4.16 -1.34 -8.40
CA SER A 662 4.08 -1.01 -9.84
C SER A 662 4.30 0.48 -10.10
N LEU A 663 3.81 1.37 -9.22
CA LEU A 663 3.94 2.81 -9.37
C LEU A 663 5.40 3.31 -9.28
N PHE A 664 6.29 2.64 -8.56
CA PHE A 664 7.71 2.99 -8.53
C PHE A 664 8.47 2.50 -9.77
N TYR A 665 8.05 1.37 -10.35
CA TYR A 665 8.65 0.82 -11.58
C TYR A 665 8.16 1.51 -12.86
N LEU A 666 7.22 2.46 -12.77
CA LEU A 666 6.87 3.39 -13.87
C LEU A 666 8.00 4.36 -14.26
N GLY A 667 9.21 4.26 -13.69
CA GLY A 667 10.34 5.16 -13.96
C GLY A 667 10.83 5.21 -15.43
N GLU A 668 10.41 4.28 -16.28
CA GLU A 668 10.62 4.35 -17.74
C GLU A 668 9.61 5.29 -18.46
N THR A 669 8.57 5.73 -17.76
CA THR A 669 7.52 6.63 -18.24
C THR A 669 7.40 7.86 -17.34
N ASP A 670 7.84 9.01 -17.84
CA ASP A 670 7.68 10.29 -17.15
C ASP A 670 6.19 10.64 -16.92
N LEU A 671 5.80 10.85 -15.66
CA LEU A 671 4.43 11.23 -15.27
C LEU A 671 4.21 12.75 -15.21
N GLN A 672 5.25 13.56 -15.47
CA GLN A 672 5.18 15.01 -15.42
C GLN A 672 4.10 15.59 -16.34
N HIS A 673 3.27 16.47 -15.78
CA HIS A 673 2.13 17.11 -16.41
C HIS A 673 1.03 16.17 -16.95
N ARG A 674 0.98 14.91 -16.49
CA ARG A 674 -0.07 13.94 -16.86
C ARG A 674 -1.19 13.84 -15.83
N ILE A 675 -2.22 13.09 -16.21
CA ILE A 675 -3.33 12.65 -15.35
C ILE A 675 -3.16 11.15 -15.10
N LEU A 676 -3.11 10.75 -13.84
CA LEU A 676 -3.16 9.35 -13.41
C LEU A 676 -4.56 9.04 -12.88
N ALA A 677 -5.28 8.19 -13.61
CA ALA A 677 -6.64 7.76 -13.29
C ALA A 677 -6.65 6.32 -12.76
N ILE A 678 -7.33 6.08 -11.64
CA ILE A 678 -7.45 4.76 -10.98
C ILE A 678 -8.93 4.49 -10.71
N ALA A 679 -9.46 3.44 -11.34
CA ALA A 679 -10.90 3.22 -11.39
C ALA A 679 -11.47 2.48 -10.16
N GLU A 680 -10.69 1.58 -9.56
CA GLU A 680 -11.19 0.61 -8.57
C GLU A 680 -10.64 0.83 -7.16
N GLU A 681 -11.51 0.57 -6.18
CA GLU A 681 -11.30 0.73 -4.74
C GLU A 681 -10.00 0.05 -4.25
N GLU A 682 -9.73 -1.17 -4.73
CA GLU A 682 -8.57 -1.95 -4.31
C GLU A 682 -7.26 -1.39 -4.85
N GLY A 683 -7.26 -0.82 -6.08
CA GLY A 683 -6.10 -0.12 -6.63
C GLY A 683 -5.73 1.14 -5.83
N VAL A 684 -6.73 1.88 -5.34
CA VAL A 684 -6.51 3.04 -4.47
C VAL A 684 -5.90 2.61 -3.12
N ARG A 685 -6.37 1.51 -2.53
CA ARG A 685 -5.80 0.96 -1.27
C ARG A 685 -4.35 0.53 -1.44
N GLN A 686 -4.06 -0.30 -2.44
CA GLN A 686 -2.73 -0.89 -2.62
C GLN A 686 -1.67 0.15 -3.04
N ALA A 687 -2.07 1.23 -3.71
CA ALA A 687 -1.16 2.32 -4.10
C ALA A 687 -1.14 3.51 -3.11
N ALA A 688 -1.99 3.53 -2.07
CA ALA A 688 -2.22 4.70 -1.21
C ALA A 688 -0.94 5.37 -0.68
N TYR A 689 0.06 4.59 -0.25
CA TYR A 689 1.33 5.13 0.25
C TYR A 689 2.13 5.88 -0.84
N ALA A 690 2.23 5.32 -2.04
CA ALA A 690 2.91 5.96 -3.16
C ALA A 690 2.12 7.17 -3.68
N LEU A 691 0.79 7.07 -3.73
CA LEU A 691 -0.08 8.21 -4.11
C LEU A 691 0.02 9.37 -3.11
N LYS A 692 0.18 9.12 -1.81
CA LYS A 692 0.44 10.17 -0.79
C LYS A 692 1.74 10.92 -1.07
N LEU A 693 2.85 10.19 -1.23
CA LEU A 693 4.18 10.76 -1.46
C LEU A 693 4.22 11.57 -2.77
N LEU A 694 3.71 11.00 -3.85
CA LEU A 694 3.65 11.68 -5.16
C LEU A 694 2.83 12.97 -5.13
N GLN A 695 1.86 13.07 -4.20
CA GLN A 695 1.00 14.23 -4.01
C GLN A 695 1.56 15.28 -3.01
N SER A 696 2.37 14.88 -2.02
CA SER A 696 2.98 15.82 -1.06
C SER A 696 4.39 16.29 -1.44
N ASP A 697 5.17 15.40 -2.06
CA ASP A 697 6.61 15.58 -2.28
C ASP A 697 6.92 15.86 -3.76
N GLY A 698 5.94 15.63 -4.65
CA GLY A 698 6.05 15.87 -6.09
C GLY A 698 6.86 14.81 -6.85
N GLU A 699 7.42 13.83 -6.16
CA GLU A 699 8.19 12.74 -6.73
C GLU A 699 8.04 11.43 -5.96
N LEU A 700 8.52 10.34 -6.57
CA LEU A 700 8.72 9.05 -5.92
C LEU A 700 10.14 8.57 -6.16
N THR A 701 10.74 8.00 -5.12
CA THR A 701 12.00 7.25 -5.22
C THR A 701 11.88 5.91 -4.50
N ILE A 702 12.44 4.85 -5.09
CA ILE A 702 12.70 3.60 -4.39
C ILE A 702 14.10 3.08 -4.74
N ALA A 703 14.78 2.51 -3.75
CA ALA A 703 16.02 1.80 -3.92
C ALA A 703 15.71 0.30 -3.93
N SER A 704 15.84 -0.36 -5.09
CA SER A 704 15.53 -1.78 -5.26
C SER A 704 16.80 -2.55 -5.66
N THR A 705 17.09 -3.65 -4.97
CA THR A 705 18.25 -4.50 -5.27
C THR A 705 17.98 -5.33 -6.52
N GLY A 706 18.31 -4.76 -7.67
CA GLY A 706 18.38 -5.51 -8.92
C GLY A 706 19.58 -6.44 -8.93
N LYS A 707 19.54 -7.43 -9.81
CA LYS A 707 20.77 -8.09 -10.25
C LYS A 707 21.39 -7.25 -11.36
N ASP A 708 22.69 -7.02 -11.29
CA ASP A 708 23.46 -6.50 -12.42
C ASP A 708 23.61 -7.61 -13.46
N GLU A 709 23.26 -7.29 -14.70
CA GLU A 709 23.25 -8.23 -15.82
C GLU A 709 24.67 -8.53 -16.33
N ALA A 710 25.60 -7.59 -16.12
CA ALA A 710 27.01 -7.71 -16.47
C ALA A 710 27.77 -8.58 -15.46
N THR A 711 27.81 -8.17 -14.18
CA THR A 711 28.63 -8.83 -13.16
C THR A 711 27.90 -9.91 -12.37
N GLY A 712 26.58 -10.01 -12.48
CA GLY A 712 25.75 -10.95 -11.72
C GLY A 712 25.63 -10.63 -10.22
N ASN A 713 26.20 -9.52 -9.75
CA ASN A 713 26.11 -9.06 -8.37
C ASN A 713 24.75 -8.41 -8.07
N LEU A 714 24.43 -8.27 -6.78
CA LEU A 714 23.30 -7.45 -6.35
C LEU A 714 23.71 -5.97 -6.38
N VAL A 715 23.04 -5.18 -7.21
CA VAL A 715 23.28 -3.74 -7.35
C VAL A 715 21.97 -3.01 -7.12
N THR A 716 21.98 -2.03 -6.21
CA THR A 716 20.81 -1.23 -5.89
C THR A 716 20.52 -0.25 -7.02
N LYS A 717 19.55 -0.59 -7.89
CA LYS A 717 18.99 0.31 -8.90
C LYS A 717 18.02 1.26 -8.19
N GLN A 718 18.22 2.57 -8.35
CA GLN A 718 17.28 3.58 -7.87
C GLN A 718 16.29 3.90 -8.99
N TYR A 719 15.00 3.71 -8.73
CA TYR A 719 13.92 4.12 -9.64
C TYR A 719 13.34 5.42 -9.11
N ARG A 720 13.23 6.42 -9.99
CA ARG A 720 12.72 7.76 -9.67
C ARG A 720 11.62 8.13 -10.66
N VAL A 721 10.47 8.53 -10.15
CA VAL A 721 9.33 9.03 -10.94
C VAL A 721 9.14 10.51 -10.59
N GLN A 722 8.95 11.36 -11.59
CA GLN A 722 8.74 12.79 -11.40
C GLN A 722 7.28 13.17 -11.67
N GLY A 723 6.73 14.03 -10.81
CA GLY A 723 5.57 14.84 -11.12
C GLY A 723 5.98 16.21 -11.68
N PRO A 724 5.13 17.25 -11.57
CA PRO A 724 3.78 17.21 -11.02
C PRO A 724 2.82 16.32 -11.81
N VAL A 725 1.88 15.65 -11.14
CA VAL A 725 0.84 14.79 -11.74
C VAL A 725 -0.52 15.09 -11.11
N MET A 726 -1.59 15.02 -11.91
CA MET A 726 -2.98 15.12 -11.43
C MET A 726 -3.49 13.71 -11.09
N LEU A 727 -4.04 13.50 -9.90
CA LEU A 727 -4.62 12.22 -9.49
C LEU A 727 -6.15 12.25 -9.61
N MET A 728 -6.76 11.28 -10.31
CA MET A 728 -8.20 11.11 -10.39
C MET A 728 -8.60 9.69 -9.98
N LEU A 729 -9.28 9.57 -8.84
CA LEU A 729 -9.54 8.30 -8.18
C LEU A 729 -11.07 8.10 -8.07
N THR A 730 -11.59 6.91 -8.36
CA THR A 730 -13.00 6.54 -8.09
C THR A 730 -13.10 5.46 -7.02
N THR A 731 -14.11 5.52 -6.15
CA THR A 731 -14.22 4.61 -5.00
C THR A 731 -15.66 4.29 -4.58
N THR A 732 -15.90 3.04 -4.20
CA THR A 732 -17.13 2.58 -3.53
C THR A 732 -17.02 2.57 -2.00
N ALA A 733 -15.81 2.62 -1.44
CA ALA A 733 -15.60 2.61 0.00
C ALA A 733 -16.03 3.93 0.65
N ILE A 734 -16.64 3.81 1.83
CA ILE A 734 -16.79 4.91 2.79
C ILE A 734 -15.48 5.06 3.59
N ASP A 735 -14.94 3.93 4.09
CA ASP A 735 -13.66 3.86 4.79
C ASP A 735 -12.48 3.85 3.81
N ILE A 736 -11.82 5.00 3.68
CA ILE A 736 -10.58 5.19 2.93
C ILE A 736 -9.55 5.79 3.89
N ASP A 737 -8.26 5.65 3.56
CA ASP A 737 -7.19 6.31 4.29
C ASP A 737 -7.47 7.82 4.46
N GLU A 738 -7.66 8.23 5.73
CA GLU A 738 -8.04 9.59 6.12
C GLU A 738 -7.00 10.63 5.66
N GLU A 739 -5.74 10.22 5.55
CA GLU A 739 -4.63 11.07 5.11
C GLU A 739 -4.71 11.37 3.60
N LEU A 740 -5.17 10.41 2.79
CA LEU A 740 -5.42 10.55 1.35
C LEU A 740 -6.73 11.31 1.09
N LEU A 741 -7.80 11.00 1.83
CA LEU A 741 -9.04 11.78 1.83
C LEU A 741 -8.78 13.27 2.07
N ASN A 742 -8.00 13.59 3.11
CA ASN A 742 -7.62 14.98 3.43
C ASN A 742 -6.70 15.63 2.38
N ARG A 743 -6.14 14.88 1.41
CA ARG A 743 -5.34 15.41 0.29
C ARG A 743 -6.19 15.71 -0.97
N CYS A 744 -7.25 14.93 -1.21
CA CYS A 744 -8.11 15.08 -2.39
C CYS A 744 -9.22 16.14 -2.23
N LEU A 745 -9.77 16.60 -3.34
CA LEU A 745 -11.13 17.12 -3.44
C LEU A 745 -12.09 15.92 -3.54
N VAL A 746 -13.08 15.82 -2.66
CA VAL A 746 -14.05 14.71 -2.66
C VAL A 746 -15.31 15.14 -3.42
N LEU A 747 -15.56 14.54 -4.59
CA LEU A 747 -16.77 14.74 -5.38
C LEU A 747 -17.79 13.67 -5.00
N THR A 748 -18.99 14.11 -4.59
CA THR A 748 -20.11 13.23 -4.24
C THR A 748 -21.18 13.31 -5.31
N ILE A 749 -21.57 12.15 -5.86
CA ILE A 749 -22.57 12.05 -6.93
C ILE A 749 -23.98 12.24 -6.36
N ASN A 750 -24.85 12.87 -7.14
CA ASN A 750 -26.24 13.06 -6.79
C ASN A 750 -27.05 11.75 -6.98
N GLU A 751 -27.34 11.05 -5.89
CA GLU A 751 -28.14 9.81 -5.91
C GLU A 751 -29.66 10.07 -5.72
N SER A 752 -30.13 11.30 -5.97
CA SER A 752 -31.56 11.64 -5.86
C SER A 752 -32.44 10.95 -6.91
N ARG A 753 -33.73 10.87 -6.60
CA ARG A 753 -34.74 10.26 -7.50
C ARG A 753 -34.91 11.07 -8.77
N GLU A 754 -34.95 12.39 -8.64
CA GLU A 754 -35.11 13.37 -9.72
C GLU A 754 -33.96 13.25 -10.73
N GLN A 755 -32.73 13.12 -10.22
CA GLN A 755 -31.53 12.87 -11.01
C GLN A 755 -31.57 11.50 -11.70
N THR A 756 -32.01 10.45 -10.98
CA THR A 756 -32.19 9.11 -11.55
C THR A 756 -33.23 9.10 -12.70
N GLU A 757 -34.35 9.81 -12.54
CA GLU A 757 -35.36 9.97 -13.58
C GLU A 757 -34.84 10.77 -14.79
N ALA A 758 -34.01 11.78 -14.57
CA ALA A 758 -33.34 12.54 -15.62
C ALA A 758 -32.30 11.70 -16.39
N ILE A 759 -31.50 10.87 -15.71
CA ILE A 759 -30.57 9.92 -16.32
C ILE A 759 -31.33 8.91 -17.19
N HIS A 760 -32.41 8.33 -16.68
CA HIS A 760 -33.27 7.42 -17.47
C HIS A 760 -33.89 8.12 -18.69
N ALA A 761 -34.26 9.40 -18.59
CA ALA A 761 -34.77 10.17 -19.73
C ALA A 761 -33.69 10.40 -20.80
N ALA A 762 -32.46 10.71 -20.40
CA ALA A 762 -31.33 10.88 -21.32
C ALA A 762 -30.92 9.56 -21.98
N GLN A 763 -30.87 8.45 -21.23
CA GLN A 763 -30.63 7.11 -21.76
C GLN A 763 -31.67 6.71 -22.81
N ARG A 764 -32.96 6.98 -22.56
CA ARG A 764 -34.03 6.79 -23.56
C ARG A 764 -33.83 7.69 -24.80
N ARG A 765 -33.50 8.97 -24.60
CA ARG A 765 -33.23 9.89 -25.72
C ARG A 765 -32.03 9.44 -26.56
N LYS A 766 -31.02 8.81 -25.95
CA LYS A 766 -29.86 8.29 -26.69
C LYS A 766 -30.24 7.21 -27.72
N GLN A 767 -31.32 6.47 -27.50
CA GLN A 767 -31.84 5.46 -28.42
C GLN A 767 -32.73 6.04 -29.55
N THR A 768 -32.86 7.35 -29.67
CA THR A 768 -33.58 8.01 -30.78
C THR A 768 -32.62 8.49 -31.87
N LEU A 769 -33.15 8.84 -33.05
CA LEU A 769 -32.36 9.40 -34.15
C LEU A 769 -31.58 10.67 -33.73
N ASP A 770 -32.21 11.56 -32.97
CA ASP A 770 -31.56 12.73 -32.35
C ASP A 770 -30.37 12.33 -31.47
N GLY A 771 -30.51 11.24 -30.71
CA GLY A 771 -29.47 10.70 -29.84
C GLY A 771 -28.26 10.18 -30.61
N LEU A 772 -28.50 9.46 -31.72
CA LEU A 772 -27.44 8.97 -32.61
C LEU A 772 -26.71 10.12 -33.33
N LEU A 773 -27.44 11.16 -33.74
CA LEU A 773 -26.85 12.38 -34.31
C LEU A 773 -26.03 13.16 -33.27
N ALA A 774 -26.48 13.21 -32.02
CA ALA A 774 -25.73 13.81 -30.91
C ALA A 774 -24.45 13.01 -30.56
N ASP A 775 -24.49 11.67 -30.61
CA ASP A 775 -23.31 10.83 -30.39
C ASP A 775 -22.24 11.03 -31.49
N ALA A 776 -22.65 11.32 -32.74
CA ALA A 776 -21.72 11.73 -33.80
C ALA A 776 -21.09 13.11 -33.51
N GLN A 777 -21.88 14.08 -33.03
CA GLN A 777 -21.36 15.39 -32.61
C GLN A 777 -20.45 15.29 -31.37
N LYS A 778 -20.70 14.35 -30.44
CA LYS A 778 -19.87 14.12 -29.27
C LYS A 778 -18.41 13.84 -29.63
N GLN A 779 -18.12 13.15 -30.73
CA GLN A 779 -16.74 12.89 -31.17
C GLN A 779 -16.02 14.18 -31.62
N SER A 780 -16.71 15.11 -32.29
CA SER A 780 -16.11 16.40 -32.68
C SER A 780 -15.88 17.31 -31.48
N ILE A 781 -16.79 17.31 -30.50
CA ILE A 781 -16.62 18.00 -29.21
C ILE A 781 -15.39 17.45 -28.47
N ILE A 782 -15.26 16.12 -28.35
CA ILE A 782 -14.09 15.48 -27.72
C ILE A 782 -12.79 15.95 -28.38
N ARG A 783 -12.69 15.87 -29.71
CA ARG A 783 -11.50 16.32 -30.47
C ARG A 783 -11.20 17.81 -30.23
N LEU A 784 -12.23 18.66 -30.22
CA LEU A 784 -12.07 20.10 -29.96
C LEU A 784 -11.49 20.38 -28.57
N HIS A 785 -11.99 19.73 -27.52
CA HIS A 785 -11.46 19.91 -26.17
C HIS A 785 -10.06 19.34 -26.00
N GLN A 786 -9.77 18.16 -26.57
CA GLN A 786 -8.40 17.60 -26.54
C GLN A 786 -7.40 18.56 -27.21
N ASN A 787 -7.77 19.15 -28.35
CA ASN A 787 -6.94 20.11 -29.07
C ASN A 787 -6.79 21.42 -28.28
N ALA A 788 -7.84 21.92 -27.61
CA ALA A 788 -7.72 23.04 -26.68
C ALA A 788 -6.79 22.72 -25.51
N GLN A 789 -6.86 21.51 -24.95
CA GLN A 789 -6.00 21.06 -23.85
C GLN A 789 -4.52 20.93 -24.26
N ARG A 790 -4.22 20.58 -25.52
CA ARG A 790 -2.86 20.58 -26.10
C ARG A 790 -2.26 21.98 -26.23
N LEU A 791 -3.08 23.02 -26.39
CA LEU A 791 -2.62 24.41 -26.53
C LEU A 791 -2.31 25.11 -25.20
N LEU A 792 -2.86 24.61 -24.08
CA LEU A 792 -2.62 25.14 -22.74
C LEU A 792 -1.17 24.90 -22.30
N LYS A 793 -0.44 25.98 -22.03
CA LYS A 793 0.97 25.93 -21.61
C LYS A 793 1.08 26.02 -20.09
N PRO A 794 2.07 25.35 -19.47
CA PRO A 794 2.44 25.63 -18.08
C PRO A 794 2.84 27.10 -17.92
N LEU A 795 2.18 27.80 -17.00
CA LEU A 795 2.44 29.19 -16.65
C LEU A 795 2.23 29.38 -15.15
N ALA A 796 3.02 30.25 -14.52
CA ALA A 796 2.79 30.61 -13.14
C ALA A 796 1.49 31.43 -13.02
N VAL A 797 0.75 31.21 -11.94
CA VAL A 797 -0.48 31.97 -11.66
C VAL A 797 -0.34 32.68 -10.32
N VAL A 798 -0.40 34.01 -10.37
CA VAL A 798 -0.40 34.92 -9.22
C VAL A 798 -1.85 35.28 -8.88
N ASN A 799 -2.19 35.33 -7.59
CA ASN A 799 -3.50 35.81 -7.14
C ASN A 799 -3.32 37.14 -6.36
N PRO A 800 -3.61 38.30 -6.97
CA PRO A 800 -3.49 39.61 -6.31
C PRO A 800 -4.37 39.81 -5.07
N TYR A 801 -5.35 38.92 -4.87
CA TYR A 801 -6.31 38.98 -3.75
C TYR A 801 -5.99 37.98 -2.64
N ALA A 802 -4.92 37.17 -2.76
CA ALA A 802 -4.61 36.07 -1.84
C ALA A 802 -4.60 36.51 -0.36
N ASP A 803 -3.98 37.64 -0.04
CA ASP A 803 -3.88 38.19 1.33
C ASP A 803 -5.24 38.61 1.94
N ARG A 804 -6.30 38.69 1.12
CA ARG A 804 -7.68 39.02 1.53
C ARG A 804 -8.59 37.79 1.64
N LEU A 805 -8.16 36.62 1.13
CA LEU A 805 -8.99 35.42 1.10
C LEU A 805 -8.97 34.71 2.45
N THR A 806 -9.91 35.09 3.32
CA THR A 806 -10.14 34.43 4.59
C THR A 806 -10.58 32.98 4.40
N PHE A 807 -10.19 32.15 5.36
CA PHE A 807 -10.59 30.75 5.49
C PHE A 807 -10.50 30.37 6.97
N MET A 808 -11.29 29.40 7.44
CA MET A 808 -11.32 29.03 8.85
C MET A 808 -9.93 28.59 9.37
N SER A 809 -9.50 29.12 10.52
CA SER A 809 -8.16 28.90 11.10
C SER A 809 -8.17 28.09 12.40
N ASP A 810 -9.30 27.48 12.74
CA ASP A 810 -9.59 26.71 13.95
C ASP A 810 -8.93 25.32 13.94
N LYS A 811 -9.04 24.60 12.81
CA LYS A 811 -8.64 23.20 12.66
C LYS A 811 -7.36 23.06 11.82
N THR A 812 -6.64 21.96 12.03
CA THR A 812 -5.45 21.64 11.21
C THR A 812 -5.79 21.23 9.78
N ARG A 813 -6.99 20.65 9.58
CA ARG A 813 -7.53 20.23 8.27
C ARG A 813 -7.71 21.40 7.30
N THR A 814 -8.24 22.53 7.76
CA THR A 814 -8.56 23.69 6.91
C THR A 814 -7.34 24.27 6.19
N ARG A 815 -6.13 24.08 6.73
CA ARG A 815 -4.87 24.44 6.06
C ARG A 815 -4.70 23.75 4.71
N ARG A 816 -5.11 22.48 4.60
CA ARG A 816 -5.08 21.71 3.34
C ARG A 816 -6.21 22.16 2.41
N ASP A 817 -7.42 22.34 2.93
CA ASP A 817 -8.58 22.72 2.12
C ASP A 817 -8.48 24.16 1.57
N HIS A 818 -7.86 25.08 2.33
CA HIS A 818 -7.47 26.42 1.85
C HIS A 818 -6.49 26.35 0.67
N MET A 819 -5.47 25.48 0.72
CA MET A 819 -4.55 25.28 -0.42
C MET A 819 -5.28 24.69 -1.64
N LYS A 820 -6.19 23.72 -1.46
CA LYS A 820 -7.03 23.21 -2.56
C LYS A 820 -7.87 24.33 -3.20
N TYR A 821 -8.46 25.20 -2.39
CA TYR A 821 -9.24 26.36 -2.85
C TYR A 821 -8.36 27.38 -3.62
N LEU A 822 -7.16 27.71 -3.13
CA LEU A 822 -6.24 28.58 -3.88
C LEU A 822 -5.78 27.94 -5.19
N THR A 823 -5.48 26.63 -5.22
CA THR A 823 -5.13 25.92 -6.45
C THR A 823 -6.30 25.79 -7.42
N LEU A 824 -7.55 25.73 -6.93
CA LEU A 824 -8.75 25.83 -7.77
C LEU A 824 -8.82 27.20 -8.47
N ILE A 825 -8.61 28.32 -7.75
CA ILE A 825 -8.50 29.66 -8.34
C ILE A 825 -7.39 29.71 -9.40
N ARG A 826 -6.20 29.14 -9.10
CA ARG A 826 -5.08 29.07 -10.05
C ARG A 826 -5.43 28.28 -11.31
N SER A 827 -6.17 27.18 -11.16
CA SER A 827 -6.60 26.32 -12.28
C SER A 827 -7.62 27.01 -13.19
N ILE A 828 -8.58 27.75 -12.60
CA ILE A 828 -9.55 28.55 -13.35
C ILE A 828 -8.84 29.67 -14.13
N ALA A 829 -7.89 30.36 -13.50
CA ALA A 829 -7.11 31.40 -14.18
C ALA A 829 -6.23 30.83 -15.31
N LEU A 830 -5.62 29.64 -15.12
CA LEU A 830 -4.79 28.97 -16.14
C LEU A 830 -5.59 28.53 -17.37
N LEU A 831 -6.83 28.08 -17.19
CA LEU A 831 -7.75 27.77 -18.29
C LEU A 831 -8.01 29.01 -19.18
N HIS A 832 -8.11 30.19 -18.56
CA HIS A 832 -8.29 31.46 -19.25
C HIS A 832 -6.97 32.11 -19.75
N GLN A 833 -5.84 31.39 -19.82
CA GLN A 833 -4.55 32.00 -20.19
C GLN A 833 -4.56 32.70 -21.57
N HIS A 834 -5.39 32.25 -22.51
CA HIS A 834 -5.53 32.87 -23.84
C HIS A 834 -6.43 34.12 -23.87
N GLN A 835 -7.02 34.49 -22.73
CA GLN A 835 -7.86 35.67 -22.55
C GLN A 835 -7.17 36.78 -21.73
N ARG A 836 -5.91 36.55 -21.32
CA ARG A 836 -5.19 37.40 -20.35
C ARG A 836 -3.83 37.84 -20.89
N PRO A 837 -3.34 39.03 -20.51
CA PRO A 837 -1.96 39.41 -20.80
C PRO A 837 -1.00 38.52 -19.99
N ILE A 838 -0.11 37.80 -20.68
CA ILE A 838 0.99 37.07 -20.03
C ILE A 838 2.04 38.10 -19.64
N LYS A 839 2.22 38.31 -18.34
CA LYS A 839 3.26 39.17 -17.77
C LYS A 839 4.58 38.42 -17.66
N GLN A 840 5.68 39.17 -17.64
CA GLN A 840 7.03 38.64 -17.42
C GLN A 840 7.71 39.44 -16.30
N LEU A 841 8.42 38.76 -15.42
CA LEU A 841 9.27 39.37 -14.40
C LEU A 841 10.66 38.75 -14.49
N GLU A 842 11.71 39.56 -14.55
CA GLU A 842 13.08 39.09 -14.41
C GLU A 842 13.62 39.42 -13.02
N GLN A 843 14.04 38.39 -12.29
CA GLN A 843 14.79 38.54 -11.04
C GLN A 843 15.96 37.56 -11.03
N GLN A 844 17.14 38.03 -10.61
CA GLN A 844 18.36 37.24 -10.43
C GLN A 844 18.76 36.37 -11.65
N GLY A 845 18.38 36.79 -12.87
CA GLY A 845 18.68 36.07 -14.11
C GLY A 845 17.66 34.99 -14.52
N GLN A 846 16.55 34.83 -13.79
CA GLN A 846 15.43 33.97 -14.18
C GLN A 846 14.22 34.82 -14.63
N ALA A 847 13.64 34.45 -15.79
CA ALA A 847 12.50 35.12 -16.39
C ALA A 847 11.19 34.36 -16.09
N LEU A 848 10.47 34.78 -15.06
CA LEU A 848 9.19 34.20 -14.66
C LEU A 848 8.05 34.72 -15.54
N ARG A 849 7.37 33.81 -16.26
CA ARG A 849 6.17 34.11 -17.04
C ARG A 849 4.92 33.79 -16.21
N TYR A 850 4.04 34.77 -16.03
CA TYR A 850 2.86 34.59 -15.19
C TYR A 850 1.60 35.26 -15.74
N ILE A 851 0.45 34.83 -15.22
CA ILE A 851 -0.86 35.48 -15.38
C ILE A 851 -1.46 35.76 -14.00
N GLU A 852 -2.44 36.66 -13.96
CA GLU A 852 -3.13 37.04 -12.72
C GLU A 852 -4.55 36.46 -12.64
N ALA A 853 -4.94 36.06 -11.43
CA ALA A 853 -6.32 35.74 -11.09
C ALA A 853 -7.16 37.02 -10.94
N THR A 854 -8.46 36.89 -11.20
CA THR A 854 -9.46 37.96 -11.20
C THR A 854 -10.54 37.68 -10.16
N ALA A 855 -11.30 38.70 -9.77
CA ALA A 855 -12.47 38.55 -8.89
C ALA A 855 -13.51 37.56 -9.45
N ALA A 856 -13.62 37.39 -10.78
CA ALA A 856 -14.52 36.42 -11.41
C ALA A 856 -14.06 34.96 -11.20
N ASP A 857 -12.74 34.70 -11.18
CA ASP A 857 -12.20 33.37 -10.86
C ASP A 857 -12.51 32.99 -9.40
N ILE A 858 -12.42 33.98 -8.51
CA ILE A 858 -12.74 33.83 -7.08
C ILE A 858 -14.24 33.58 -6.89
N ALA A 859 -15.11 34.29 -7.63
CA ALA A 859 -16.56 34.04 -7.60
C ALA A 859 -16.92 32.60 -8.02
N LEU A 860 -16.25 32.06 -9.05
CA LEU A 860 -16.43 30.68 -9.47
C LEU A 860 -15.86 29.68 -8.46
N ALA A 861 -14.64 29.93 -7.95
CA ALA A 861 -14.01 29.10 -6.94
C ALA A 861 -14.84 29.04 -5.64
N ASN A 862 -15.44 30.17 -5.23
CA ASN A 862 -16.40 30.22 -4.13
C ASN A 862 -17.59 29.30 -4.42
N ARG A 863 -18.27 29.44 -5.56
CA ARG A 863 -19.42 28.60 -5.94
C ARG A 863 -19.09 27.10 -5.86
N LEU A 864 -18.00 26.69 -6.50
CA LEU A 864 -17.55 25.29 -6.52
C LEU A 864 -17.11 24.80 -5.13
N ALA A 865 -16.50 25.66 -4.30
CA ALA A 865 -16.13 25.31 -2.93
C ALA A 865 -17.34 25.09 -2.02
N HIS A 866 -18.42 25.88 -2.18
CA HIS A 866 -19.68 25.65 -1.47
C HIS A 866 -20.29 24.30 -1.88
N ASP A 867 -20.46 24.06 -3.18
CA ASP A 867 -21.03 22.82 -3.73
C ASP A 867 -20.27 21.55 -3.30
N ILE A 868 -18.93 21.62 -3.25
CA ILE A 868 -18.04 20.44 -3.11
C ILE A 868 -17.45 20.32 -1.71
N LEU A 869 -16.64 21.31 -1.28
CA LEU A 869 -15.98 21.28 0.02
C LEU A 869 -16.99 21.42 1.16
N GLY A 870 -18.07 22.19 0.96
CA GLY A 870 -19.19 22.25 1.90
C GLY A 870 -19.73 20.85 2.19
N ARG A 871 -20.05 20.05 1.17
CA ARG A 871 -20.54 18.66 1.36
C ARG A 871 -19.55 17.75 2.09
N THR A 872 -18.24 17.98 1.95
CA THR A 872 -17.21 17.19 2.64
C THR A 872 -16.94 17.66 4.08
N LEU A 873 -17.54 18.78 4.50
CA LEU A 873 -17.38 19.40 5.84
C LEU A 873 -18.71 19.47 6.61
N ASP A 874 -19.82 19.09 5.97
CA ASP A 874 -21.17 19.10 6.53
C ASP A 874 -21.43 17.85 7.40
N GLU A 875 -20.74 17.80 8.55
CA GLU A 875 -20.83 16.70 9.52
C GLU A 875 -22.17 16.70 10.32
N LEU A 876 -23.20 17.45 9.89
CA LEU A 876 -24.45 17.64 10.61
C LEU A 876 -25.45 16.49 10.42
N PRO A 877 -25.82 15.74 11.47
CA PRO A 877 -26.96 14.82 11.40
C PRO A 877 -28.26 15.55 11.00
N PRO A 878 -29.18 14.95 10.25
CA PRO A 878 -30.37 15.65 9.73
C PRO A 878 -31.24 16.34 10.79
N GLN A 879 -31.32 15.80 12.00
CA GLN A 879 -31.99 16.44 13.14
C GLN A 879 -31.25 17.71 13.62
N THR A 880 -29.92 17.71 13.60
CA THR A 880 -29.09 18.89 13.93
C THR A 880 -29.23 19.96 12.84
N ARG A 881 -29.23 19.58 11.55
CA ARG A 881 -29.52 20.49 10.42
C ARG A 881 -30.91 21.12 10.55
N ARG A 882 -31.94 20.33 10.90
CA ARG A 882 -33.30 20.87 11.15
C ARG A 882 -33.33 21.88 12.30
N LEU A 883 -32.56 21.67 13.36
CA LEU A 883 -32.44 22.67 14.44
C LEU A 883 -31.71 23.94 13.97
N LEU A 884 -30.68 23.81 13.13
CA LEU A 884 -29.98 24.95 12.53
C LEU A 884 -30.92 25.81 11.69
N GLY A 885 -31.69 25.22 10.77
CA GLY A 885 -32.67 25.96 9.96
C GLY A 885 -33.71 26.71 10.82
N LEU A 886 -34.26 26.06 11.85
CA LEU A 886 -35.17 26.70 12.81
C LEU A 886 -34.52 27.85 13.59
N LEU A 887 -33.21 27.77 13.89
CA LEU A 887 -32.45 28.87 14.49
C LEU A 887 -32.23 30.02 13.50
N GLN A 888 -32.03 29.74 12.21
CA GLN A 888 -31.91 30.77 11.18
C GLN A 888 -33.21 31.53 10.97
N GLU A 889 -34.32 30.82 10.74
CA GLU A 889 -35.66 31.40 10.62
C GLU A 889 -35.99 32.27 11.84
N TRP A 890 -35.72 31.76 13.04
CA TRP A 890 -35.96 32.49 14.28
C TRP A 890 -35.05 33.71 14.43
N THR A 891 -33.73 33.60 14.25
CA THR A 891 -32.82 34.74 14.40
C THR A 891 -33.05 35.82 13.35
N ALA A 892 -33.32 35.45 12.09
CA ALA A 892 -33.70 36.38 11.03
C ALA A 892 -34.98 37.18 11.38
N SER A 893 -35.95 36.54 12.04
CA SER A 893 -37.18 37.22 12.49
C SER A 893 -36.97 38.35 13.52
N GLN A 894 -35.78 38.44 14.13
CA GLN A 894 -35.47 39.42 15.18
C GLN A 894 -34.92 40.75 14.64
N GLY A 895 -34.61 40.85 13.34
CA GLY A 895 -34.17 42.10 12.70
C GLY A 895 -32.79 42.61 13.12
N VAL A 896 -32.01 41.80 13.83
CA VAL A 896 -30.62 42.07 14.24
C VAL A 896 -29.68 41.28 13.31
N LYS A 897 -28.44 41.75 13.10
CA LYS A 897 -27.42 40.98 12.38
C LYS A 897 -27.20 39.62 13.08
N ILE A 898 -27.07 38.56 12.29
CA ILE A 898 -27.07 37.17 12.76
C ILE A 898 -26.04 36.93 13.88
N HIS A 899 -24.82 37.45 13.74
CA HIS A 899 -23.73 37.31 14.71
C HIS A 899 -23.82 38.24 15.94
N ASP A 900 -24.64 39.29 15.88
CA ASP A 900 -24.85 40.21 17.01
C ASP A 900 -25.98 39.73 17.94
N PHE A 901 -26.89 38.89 17.43
CA PHE A 901 -28.01 38.36 18.19
C PHE A 901 -27.58 37.23 19.14
N ARG A 902 -27.96 37.34 20.43
CA ARG A 902 -27.61 36.38 21.48
C ARG A 902 -28.84 35.77 22.14
N PHE A 903 -28.80 34.46 22.35
CA PHE A 903 -29.90 33.68 22.91
C PHE A 903 -29.40 32.60 23.88
N SER A 904 -30.20 32.23 24.89
CA SER A 904 -29.91 31.09 25.75
C SER A 904 -30.65 29.83 25.28
N ARG A 905 -30.27 28.65 25.79
CA ARG A 905 -30.99 27.39 25.53
C ARG A 905 -32.47 27.46 25.92
N ARG A 906 -32.84 28.27 26.92
CA ARG A 906 -34.24 28.48 27.32
C ARG A 906 -35.05 29.15 26.20
N ASP A 907 -34.42 30.05 25.48
CA ASP A 907 -35.07 30.88 24.47
C ASP A 907 -35.24 30.08 23.17
N VAL A 908 -34.21 29.30 22.79
CA VAL A 908 -34.32 28.27 21.74
C VAL A 908 -35.45 27.28 22.05
N ARG A 909 -35.59 26.87 23.32
CA ARG A 909 -36.67 25.97 23.74
C ARG A 909 -38.05 26.58 23.60
N ALA A 910 -38.19 27.89 23.88
CA ALA A 910 -39.44 28.61 23.70
C ALA A 910 -39.77 28.86 22.22
N ALA A 911 -38.77 29.14 21.37
CA ALA A 911 -38.94 29.40 19.95
C ALA A 911 -39.19 28.14 19.10
N THR A 912 -38.49 27.04 19.40
CA THR A 912 -38.51 25.82 18.56
C THR A 912 -39.38 24.69 19.13
N GLY A 913 -39.68 24.69 20.44
CA GLY A 913 -40.43 23.63 21.12
C GLY A 913 -39.65 22.33 21.40
N TRP A 914 -38.34 22.25 21.09
CA TRP A 914 -37.54 21.04 21.27
C TRP A 914 -37.25 20.71 22.75
N GLY A 915 -37.18 19.43 23.11
CA GLY A 915 -36.90 19.01 24.49
C GLY A 915 -35.50 19.39 24.98
N ASP A 916 -35.35 19.66 26.29
CA ASP A 916 -34.08 20.18 26.84
C ASP A 916 -32.88 19.24 26.59
N THR A 917 -33.10 17.92 26.71
CA THR A 917 -32.11 16.89 26.40
C THR A 917 -31.70 16.92 24.92
N GLN A 918 -32.65 17.13 24.00
CA GLN A 918 -32.37 17.24 22.58
C GLN A 918 -31.57 18.52 22.30
N LEU A 919 -31.99 19.67 22.83
CA LEU A 919 -31.26 20.93 22.69
C LEU A 919 -29.86 20.87 23.31
N LYS A 920 -29.68 20.17 24.44
CA LYS A 920 -28.35 19.95 25.04
C LYS A 920 -27.43 19.16 24.10
N ILE A 921 -27.95 18.18 23.36
CA ILE A 921 -27.18 17.38 22.38
C ILE A 921 -26.93 18.17 21.09
N HIS A 922 -27.97 18.73 20.48
CA HIS A 922 -27.86 19.35 19.16
C HIS A 922 -27.22 20.75 19.20
N LEU A 923 -27.48 21.58 20.23
CA LEU A 923 -26.69 22.81 20.44
C LEU A 923 -25.26 22.51 20.90
N GLY A 924 -25.01 21.34 21.49
CA GLY A 924 -23.67 20.84 21.76
C GLY A 924 -22.91 20.59 20.45
N ARG A 925 -23.50 19.80 19.55
CA ARG A 925 -22.96 19.52 18.21
C ARG A 925 -22.78 20.78 17.35
N LEU A 926 -23.74 21.70 17.35
CA LEU A 926 -23.62 22.97 16.62
C LEU A 926 -22.52 23.89 17.19
N LEU A 927 -22.14 23.72 18.46
CA LEU A 927 -21.03 24.44 19.08
C LEU A 927 -19.69 23.72 18.81
N GLU A 928 -19.66 22.38 18.86
CA GLU A 928 -18.51 21.55 18.47
C GLU A 928 -18.13 21.73 16.99
N LEU A 929 -19.13 22.00 16.14
CA LEU A 929 -18.99 22.29 14.72
C LEU A 929 -18.97 23.81 14.40
N GLU A 930 -18.84 24.68 15.42
CA GLU A 930 -18.71 26.14 15.35
C GLU A 930 -19.85 26.96 14.68
N TYR A 931 -20.94 26.32 14.25
CA TYR A 931 -22.19 27.00 13.85
C TYR A 931 -22.74 27.93 14.95
N LEU A 932 -22.44 27.66 16.23
CA LEU A 932 -22.79 28.49 17.39
C LEU A 932 -21.57 28.91 18.21
N GLN A 933 -21.41 30.22 18.43
CA GLN A 933 -20.39 30.77 19.33
C GLN A 933 -20.92 30.86 20.76
N LEU A 934 -20.14 30.40 21.74
CA LEU A 934 -20.53 30.38 23.16
C LEU A 934 -20.04 31.62 23.93
N TYR A 935 -20.97 32.34 24.54
CA TYR A 935 -20.71 33.41 25.51
C TYR A 935 -21.07 32.95 26.93
N ARG A 936 -20.13 33.11 27.86
CA ARG A 936 -20.35 32.81 29.30
C ARG A 936 -20.68 34.08 30.06
N ARG A 937 -21.83 34.09 30.75
CA ARG A 937 -22.28 35.21 31.59
C ARG A 937 -22.57 34.71 33.00
N GLY A 938 -21.52 34.66 33.82
CA GLY A 938 -21.59 34.02 35.14
C GLY A 938 -21.89 32.52 35.00
N LEU A 939 -23.03 32.08 35.55
CA LEU A 939 -23.49 30.68 35.47
C LEU A 939 -24.33 30.38 34.21
N SER A 940 -24.67 31.38 33.40
CA SER A 940 -25.48 31.18 32.19
C SER A 940 -24.64 31.06 30.92
N HIS A 941 -25.19 30.31 29.96
CA HIS A 941 -24.65 30.08 28.64
C HIS A 941 -25.53 30.80 27.61
N GLU A 942 -25.01 31.90 27.06
CA GLU A 942 -25.53 32.60 25.90
C GLU A 942 -24.84 32.03 24.64
N TYR A 943 -25.57 31.97 23.53
CA TYR A 943 -25.11 31.50 22.23
C TYR A 943 -25.36 32.61 21.20
N SER A 944 -24.51 32.72 20.19
CA SER A 944 -24.78 33.49 18.97
C SER A 944 -24.64 32.59 17.74
N LEU A 945 -25.33 32.94 16.65
CA LEU A 945 -25.34 32.17 15.41
C LEU A 945 -24.21 32.67 14.48
N MET A 946 -23.30 31.76 14.13
CA MET A 946 -22.18 32.08 13.24
C MET A 946 -22.45 31.73 11.78
N TYR A 947 -23.46 30.90 11.50
CA TYR A 947 -23.79 30.41 10.17
C TYR A 947 -24.61 31.40 9.34
N ASP A 948 -24.14 31.71 8.14
CA ASP A 948 -24.64 32.76 7.24
C ASP A 948 -25.25 32.25 5.92
N GLY A 949 -25.06 30.97 5.57
CA GLY A 949 -25.64 30.35 4.37
C GLY A 949 -27.17 30.28 4.40
N ASN A 950 -27.83 30.39 3.24
CA ASN A 950 -29.30 30.26 3.18
C ASN A 950 -29.74 28.85 3.57
N GLY A 951 -30.73 28.73 4.47
CA GLY A 951 -31.18 27.47 5.09
C GLY A 951 -31.92 26.45 4.20
N GLY A 952 -31.62 26.42 2.90
CA GLY A 952 -31.98 25.30 2.03
C GLY A 952 -31.03 24.11 2.22
N ASP A 953 -31.29 22.99 1.55
CA ASP A 953 -30.47 21.76 1.66
C ASP A 953 -29.16 21.82 0.84
N GLN A 954 -28.66 23.04 0.58
CA GLN A 954 -27.42 23.31 -0.15
C GLN A 954 -26.24 23.35 0.81
N ALA A 955 -25.10 22.84 0.36
CA ALA A 955 -23.88 22.86 1.15
C ALA A 955 -23.24 24.26 1.13
N HIS A 956 -22.73 24.70 2.28
CA HIS A 956 -22.22 26.06 2.48
C HIS A 956 -20.89 26.02 3.24
N LEU A 957 -19.93 26.86 2.86
CA LEU A 957 -18.58 26.85 3.43
C LEU A 957 -18.28 28.16 4.16
N MET A 958 -18.24 28.07 5.50
CA MET A 958 -18.04 29.22 6.38
C MET A 958 -16.71 29.95 6.14
N GLY A 959 -16.76 31.28 6.21
CA GLY A 959 -15.58 32.15 6.27
C GLY A 959 -14.91 32.47 4.94
N LEU A 960 -15.46 32.01 3.81
CA LEU A 960 -15.09 32.54 2.49
C LEU A 960 -15.58 33.99 2.35
N LEU A 961 -14.68 34.88 1.94
CA LEU A 961 -14.99 36.29 1.74
C LEU A 961 -15.91 36.50 0.52
N ASP A 962 -16.94 37.34 0.66
CA ASP A 962 -17.81 37.70 -0.47
C ASP A 962 -17.06 38.59 -1.47
N VAL A 963 -17.32 38.34 -2.75
CA VAL A 963 -16.69 39.05 -3.88
C VAL A 963 -17.12 40.52 -3.93
N SER A 964 -18.28 40.88 -3.33
CA SER A 964 -18.64 42.28 -3.13
C SER A 964 -17.63 43.02 -2.23
N GLU A 965 -17.13 42.37 -1.18
CA GLU A 965 -16.17 42.97 -0.24
C GLU A 965 -14.77 43.14 -0.83
N LEU A 966 -14.37 42.30 -1.80
CA LEU A 966 -13.11 42.48 -2.53
C LEU A 966 -13.02 43.84 -3.25
N SER A 967 -14.16 44.42 -3.64
CA SER A 967 -14.24 45.71 -4.33
C SER A 967 -14.02 46.92 -3.41
N ASN A 968 -14.13 46.76 -2.09
CA ASN A 968 -13.91 47.83 -1.13
C ASN A 968 -12.40 48.07 -0.91
N GLU A 969 -11.83 49.06 -1.61
CA GLU A 969 -10.44 49.52 -1.39
C GLU A 969 -10.19 50.09 0.02
N SER A 970 -11.26 50.35 0.78
CA SER A 970 -11.23 50.98 2.11
C SER A 970 -10.64 50.12 3.24
N VAL A 971 -10.34 48.84 3.02
CA VAL A 971 -9.77 47.92 4.03
C VAL A 971 -8.23 47.98 4.07
N ARG A 972 -7.65 49.17 3.88
CA ARG A 972 -6.25 49.44 4.23
C ARG A 972 -6.16 49.94 5.67
N SER A 973 -5.82 49.04 6.60
CA SER A 973 -5.56 49.39 7.99
C SER A 973 -4.41 50.41 8.10
N GLY A 974 -4.75 51.66 8.43
CA GLY A 974 -3.78 52.75 8.61
C GLY A 974 -4.00 54.01 7.76
N GLN A 975 -5.03 54.06 6.89
CA GLN A 975 -5.32 55.26 6.06
C GLN A 975 -6.45 56.17 6.58
N SER A 976 -6.97 55.95 7.79
CA SER A 976 -7.96 56.84 8.44
C SER A 976 -7.63 57.05 9.92
N GLU A 977 -7.60 58.30 10.37
CA GLU A 977 -7.20 58.65 11.74
C GLU A 977 -8.15 58.05 12.80
N GLU A 978 -9.46 58.10 12.54
CA GLU A 978 -10.53 57.68 13.46
C GLU A 978 -10.52 56.19 13.84
N ARG A 979 -9.65 55.37 13.25
CA ARG A 979 -9.56 53.92 13.53
C ARG A 979 -8.17 53.47 14.02
N SER A 980 -7.29 54.41 14.35
CA SER A 980 -6.00 54.11 14.99
C SER A 980 -6.18 53.90 16.50
N GLY A 981 -6.10 52.65 16.95
CA GLY A 981 -6.09 52.32 18.38
C GLY A 981 -4.91 52.98 19.11
N SER A 982 -5.15 53.51 20.31
CA SER A 982 -4.18 54.31 21.07
C SER A 982 -2.85 53.58 21.29
N GLY A 983 -1.78 54.04 20.63
CA GLY A 983 -0.42 53.53 20.81
C GLY A 983 0.31 53.06 19.54
N ARG A 984 -0.25 53.23 18.33
CA ARG A 984 0.47 53.01 17.07
C ARG A 984 0.45 54.27 16.19
N GLY A 985 1.64 54.75 15.81
CA GLY A 985 1.79 55.88 14.90
C GLY A 985 1.58 55.48 13.43
N ALA A 986 1.25 56.46 12.59
CA ALA A 986 1.04 56.26 11.16
C ALA A 986 2.35 55.86 10.46
N VAL A 987 2.30 54.82 9.61
CA VAL A 987 3.41 54.43 8.74
C VAL A 987 3.18 55.07 7.37
N GLY A 988 4.01 56.06 7.03
CA GLY A 988 3.92 56.77 5.76
C GLY A 988 4.20 55.87 4.56
N GLY A 989 3.40 56.00 3.49
CA GLY A 989 3.60 55.26 2.26
C GLY A 989 4.90 55.65 1.56
N TRP A 990 5.64 54.65 1.07
CA TRP A 990 6.87 54.84 0.29
C TRP A 990 6.64 54.55 -1.19
N SER A 991 6.89 55.55 -2.02
CA SER A 991 7.04 55.43 -3.48
C SER A 991 8.51 55.23 -3.85
N GLU A 992 8.76 54.76 -5.08
CA GLU A 992 10.10 54.47 -5.59
C GLU A 992 11.03 55.70 -5.68
N SER A 993 12.34 55.48 -5.48
CA SER A 993 13.41 56.31 -6.05
C SER A 993 14.76 55.56 -6.02
N LEU A 994 15.35 55.31 -7.19
CA LEU A 994 16.69 54.72 -7.35
C LEU A 994 17.75 55.82 -7.54
N LYS A 995 18.90 55.75 -6.84
CA LYS A 995 20.26 55.71 -7.46
C LYS A 995 21.45 55.80 -6.48
N ALA A 996 22.57 55.26 -6.97
CA ALA A 996 23.98 55.58 -6.69
C ALA A 996 24.66 55.11 -5.37
N SER A 997 25.64 54.22 -5.57
CA SER A 997 26.76 53.82 -4.67
C SER A 997 27.89 54.90 -4.68
N PRO A 998 29.10 54.74 -4.06
CA PRO A 998 29.73 53.55 -3.43
C PRO A 998 30.44 53.77 -2.07
N GLY A 999 30.91 52.69 -1.41
CA GLY A 999 31.78 52.83 -0.22
C GLY A 999 32.30 51.53 0.47
N ARG A 1000 33.42 50.98 -0.03
CA ARG A 1000 34.43 50.13 0.67
C ARG A 1000 34.03 48.87 1.49
N ALA A 1001 34.53 47.74 0.94
CA ALA A 1001 35.43 46.75 1.57
C ALA A 1001 34.91 45.72 2.60
N VAL A 1002 35.47 44.51 2.47
CA VAL A 1002 35.19 43.28 3.24
C VAL A 1002 36.29 43.05 4.28
N ALA A 1003 35.94 42.40 5.40
CA ALA A 1003 36.88 41.66 6.25
C ALA A 1003 36.19 40.43 6.85
N ASP A 1004 36.75 39.25 6.62
CA ASP A 1004 36.26 37.98 7.16
C ASP A 1004 36.67 37.78 8.64
N VAL A 1005 35.85 37.05 9.40
CA VAL A 1005 36.28 36.36 10.63
C VAL A 1005 35.63 34.97 10.64
N ALA A 1006 36.44 33.93 10.85
CA ALA A 1006 36.01 32.54 10.86
C ALA A 1006 35.58 32.05 12.27
N ALA A 1007 35.10 30.81 12.34
CA ALA A 1007 34.53 30.22 13.55
C ALA A 1007 35.58 29.76 14.58
N GLU A 1008 35.18 29.72 15.85
CA GLU A 1008 35.71 28.76 16.83
C GLU A 1008 34.63 28.39 17.87
N ALA A 1009 34.84 27.31 18.62
CA ALA A 1009 33.81 26.66 19.45
C ALA A 1009 34.08 26.75 20.96
N VAL A 1010 33.01 26.73 21.77
CA VAL A 1010 33.08 26.66 23.24
C VAL A 1010 32.04 25.68 23.77
N GLY A 1011 32.41 24.89 24.79
CA GLY A 1011 31.52 23.92 25.45
C GLY A 1011 31.38 24.14 26.97
N LEU A 1012 30.60 23.25 27.57
CA LEU A 1012 30.46 22.92 29.01
C LEU A 1012 31.24 23.77 30.05
N ALA A 1013 30.50 24.49 30.90
CA ALA A 1013 30.82 24.62 32.33
C ALA A 1013 29.57 25.03 33.15
N GLU A 1014 29.30 24.33 34.24
CA GLU A 1014 28.22 24.66 35.20
C GLU A 1014 28.69 25.70 36.24
N LYS A 1015 27.74 26.27 37.01
CA LYS A 1015 28.05 27.00 38.26
C LYS A 1015 27.15 26.54 39.42
N PRO A 1016 27.67 26.49 40.67
CA PRO A 1016 27.06 25.70 41.73
C PRO A 1016 26.10 26.48 42.64
N LEU A 1017 25.29 25.73 43.39
CA LEU A 1017 24.56 26.20 44.57
C LEU A 1017 24.83 25.27 45.77
N PHE A 1018 24.81 25.88 46.96
CA PHE A 1018 24.99 25.36 48.32
C PHE A 1018 26.41 25.46 48.95
N PRO A 1019 26.53 26.06 50.16
CA PRO A 1019 27.78 26.16 50.91
C PRO A 1019 28.03 24.93 51.78
N GLY A 1020 29.28 24.50 51.89
CA GLY A 1020 29.68 23.37 52.73
C GLY A 1020 29.96 23.72 54.19
N ASN A 1021 29.96 22.71 55.06
CA ASN A 1021 30.49 22.78 56.43
C ASN A 1021 31.41 21.56 56.71
N LYS A 1022 32.35 21.68 57.66
CA LYS A 1022 33.55 20.82 57.76
C LYS A 1022 33.53 19.81 58.93
N LYS A 1023 34.50 18.87 58.85
CA LYS A 1023 35.00 17.88 59.86
C LYS A 1023 34.35 16.49 59.75
N SER A 1024 35.08 15.37 59.92
CA SER A 1024 36.54 15.17 60.06
C SER A 1024 36.93 13.71 59.74
N ALA A 1025 38.19 13.46 59.35
CA ALA A 1025 38.74 12.12 59.16
C ALA A 1025 38.96 11.39 60.52
N PRO A 1026 39.18 10.05 60.50
CA PRO A 1026 40.58 9.57 60.42
C PRO A 1026 40.81 8.46 59.38
N SER A 1027 42.05 7.97 59.32
CA SER A 1027 42.60 6.98 58.38
C SER A 1027 42.80 5.59 59.02
N LEU A 1028 42.86 4.51 58.21
CA LEU A 1028 44.03 3.61 58.07
C LEU A 1028 43.79 2.29 57.28
N SER A 1029 44.77 1.98 56.42
CA SER A 1029 45.36 0.67 56.03
C SER A 1029 44.57 -0.66 55.93
N SER A 1030 44.95 -1.42 54.88
CA SER A 1030 44.91 -2.90 54.77
C SER A 1030 43.52 -3.55 54.61
N ALA A 1031 43.36 -4.79 54.11
CA ALA A 1031 44.34 -5.76 53.57
C ALA A 1031 43.76 -6.45 52.31
N ALA A 1032 44.46 -7.44 51.75
CA ALA A 1032 44.06 -8.15 50.54
C ALA A 1032 43.32 -9.48 50.79
N GLN A 1033 42.82 -10.06 49.69
CA GLN A 1033 42.82 -11.49 49.36
C GLN A 1033 41.62 -12.42 49.69
N VAL A 1034 41.40 -13.34 48.73
CA VAL A 1034 40.81 -14.70 48.80
C VAL A 1034 39.27 -14.87 48.84
N GLU A 1035 38.77 -15.31 47.67
CA GLU A 1035 37.82 -16.43 47.37
C GLU A 1035 36.52 -16.64 48.16
N GLY A 1036 35.47 -17.01 47.41
CA GLY A 1036 34.09 -17.28 47.86
C GLY A 1036 33.13 -17.37 46.69
#